data_AF-A0A3B0THP8-F1
#
_entry.id   AF-A0A3B0THP8-F1
#
_cell.length_a   1.000
_cell.length_b   1.000
_cell.length_c   1.000
_cell.angle_alpha   90.00
_cell.angle_beta   90.00
_cell.angle_gamma   90.00
#
_symmetry.space_group_name_H-M   'P 1'
#
loop_
_entity.id
_entity.type
_entity.pdbx_description
1 polymer ?
#
loop_
_entity_poly.entity_id
_entity_poly.type
_entity_poly.pdbx_seq_one_letter_code
_entity_poly.pdbx_strand_id
1 'polypeptide(L)'
;MTINANHLEKLKEISGPKGWIDNQDDMPAFLTEPRGKFQGRTPLILLPDRVENIAAIIRYCAGHKIPVVPQGGNSGLVGGSIPDMTGDEILLSLKRLNRIRERDIHNQTITVEAGCILSDIQELANDMDHLFPLSLAAEGSCMIGGNLSTNAGGVNVLHYGPMRSLVLGLEVVLPDGDIWHGLSGLQKDNSGYDLKQLFIGAEGTLGIITAATLKIFPYPHQKQTALVAVPDPEAAIDLLTTARNISGNCITAFEIMPRLGVEIVTRHMPQVRYPMAASYDWYVLLECTSSLNRDLLDLEQVMERILGQAMDDGLILDGVMAKNQAESDNLWHLRENLSEAQKAEGGSIKHDISVPISAIPDFLTEAGRLVEATIPGGRPIPFGHLGDGNLHYNISQPQDMDRQEFLNHWEMLNQRIHDLVREFKGSFSAEHGIGRLKTADMQHYKSRIEMTLMKKIKNTLDPDNIMNPGVIFGDDDAQDPDFQEKYYYSQDGLRLYYRDYNQGNSDKTPLLCLHGLTRNVRDFNKFARHFSAEYRVICLDMRGRGNSEYDPDYMNYQIPTYAQDVLTFLEHEGLEQVIAVGTSMGGLIAMVVGVMRPDVMKAIILNDIGPEIDPKGIERIAGFVGNGASFQGWPEAVAAMKVTNAALFPDYSDEDWEIFTQNSFREQKDGTIIADYDQNIGTAMRENAENAIPVDLWTMFKALTPIPIMTLRGENSDILAPETLAKMAREYAEFTSLTVPNRAHTPDLGEKITLEETANFIKGL
;
A
#
# COMPACT_ATOMS: atom_id res chain seq x y z
N MET A 1 -10.22 -15.75 -10.82
CA MET A 1 -10.57 -16.66 -11.94
C MET A 1 -9.31 -17.38 -12.35
N THR A 2 -9.37 -18.67 -12.68
CA THR A 2 -8.17 -19.43 -13.07
C THR A 2 -7.97 -19.37 -14.59
N ILE A 3 -6.75 -19.05 -15.04
CA ILE A 3 -6.41 -18.97 -16.48
C ILE A 3 -6.43 -20.39 -17.09
N ASN A 4 -7.46 -20.69 -17.89
CA ASN A 4 -7.60 -22.00 -18.54
C ASN A 4 -6.82 -22.09 -19.87
N ALA A 5 -6.71 -23.30 -20.42
CA ALA A 5 -5.96 -23.59 -21.64
C ALA A 5 -6.43 -22.79 -22.88
N ASN A 6 -7.73 -22.46 -22.99
CA ASN A 6 -8.24 -21.69 -24.13
C ASN A 6 -7.72 -20.24 -24.09
N HIS A 7 -7.62 -19.64 -22.90
CA HIS A 7 -7.03 -18.31 -22.74
C HIS A 7 -5.56 -18.31 -23.13
N LEU A 8 -4.81 -19.33 -22.68
CA LEU A 8 -3.39 -19.47 -23.02
C LEU A 8 -3.18 -19.58 -24.53
N GLU A 9 -3.91 -20.46 -25.21
CA GLU A 9 -3.79 -20.61 -26.66
C GLU A 9 -4.19 -19.34 -27.41
N LYS A 10 -5.22 -18.62 -26.95
CA LYS A 10 -5.62 -17.37 -27.60
C LYS A 10 -4.58 -16.27 -27.44
N LEU A 11 -3.98 -16.14 -26.25
CA LEU A 11 -2.90 -15.19 -25.99
C LEU A 11 -1.65 -15.51 -26.81
N LYS A 12 -1.30 -16.80 -26.96
CA LYS A 12 -0.22 -17.26 -27.84
C LYS A 12 -0.47 -16.90 -29.31
N GLU A 13 -1.71 -17.07 -29.78
CA GLU A 13 -2.12 -16.69 -31.15
C GLU A 13 -1.93 -15.19 -31.37
N ILE A 14 -2.42 -14.35 -30.45
CA ILE A 14 -2.31 -12.89 -30.54
C ILE A 14 -0.85 -12.44 -30.52
N SER A 15 -0.02 -13.02 -29.64
CA SER A 15 1.38 -12.62 -29.54
C SER A 15 2.24 -13.12 -30.71
N GLY A 16 1.73 -14.07 -31.50
CA GLY A 16 2.34 -14.59 -32.70
C GLY A 16 3.51 -15.56 -32.47
N PRO A 17 4.09 -16.10 -33.56
CA PRO A 17 5.20 -17.03 -33.49
C PRO A 17 6.40 -16.42 -32.76
N LYS A 18 6.99 -17.15 -31.80
CA LYS A 18 8.08 -16.69 -30.90
C LYS A 18 7.67 -15.59 -29.91
N GLY A 19 6.38 -15.24 -29.83
CA GLY A 19 5.85 -14.24 -28.93
C GLY A 19 5.56 -14.73 -27.52
N TRP A 20 6.00 -15.93 -27.13
CA TRP A 20 5.64 -16.47 -25.82
C TRP A 20 6.62 -17.53 -25.32
N ILE A 21 6.61 -17.77 -24.01
CA ILE A 21 7.31 -18.86 -23.30
C ILE A 21 6.28 -19.52 -22.36
N ASP A 22 6.09 -20.84 -22.51
CA ASP A 22 5.28 -21.67 -21.60
C ASP A 22 6.10 -22.84 -20.98
N ASN A 23 7.35 -23.02 -21.42
CA ASN A 23 8.26 -24.05 -20.92
C ASN A 23 8.85 -23.66 -19.57
N GLN A 24 8.74 -24.55 -18.59
CA GLN A 24 9.19 -24.31 -17.21
C GLN A 24 10.71 -24.11 -17.08
N ASP A 25 11.51 -24.63 -18.01
CA ASP A 25 12.98 -24.47 -17.95
C ASP A 25 13.44 -23.04 -18.33
N ASP A 26 12.64 -22.31 -19.11
CA ASP A 26 13.00 -21.00 -19.66
C ASP A 26 12.40 -19.82 -18.84
N MET A 27 11.40 -20.09 -18.01
CA MET A 27 10.73 -19.11 -17.16
C MET A 27 11.54 -18.55 -15.97
N PRO A 28 12.43 -19.31 -15.29
CA PRO A 28 13.02 -18.87 -14.02
C PRO A 28 13.70 -17.50 -14.06
N ALA A 29 14.32 -17.14 -15.19
CA ALA A 29 15.00 -15.84 -15.38
C ALA A 29 14.06 -14.62 -15.31
N PHE A 30 12.76 -14.81 -15.53
CA PHE A 30 11.74 -13.76 -15.46
C PHE A 30 11.00 -13.73 -14.12
N LEU A 31 11.06 -14.84 -13.37
CA LEU A 31 10.24 -15.07 -12.17
C LEU A 31 10.99 -14.85 -10.87
N THR A 32 12.26 -14.46 -10.92
CA THR A 32 13.06 -14.10 -9.75
C THR A 32 13.74 -12.76 -10.00
N GLU A 33 13.70 -11.87 -9.02
CA GLU A 33 14.42 -10.59 -9.07
C GLU A 33 15.88 -10.71 -8.57
N PRO A 34 16.78 -9.77 -8.87
CA PRO A 34 18.22 -9.91 -8.64
C PRO A 34 18.66 -10.20 -7.20
N ARG A 35 17.87 -9.84 -6.18
CA ARG A 35 18.17 -10.13 -4.77
C ARG A 35 17.58 -11.45 -4.28
N GLY A 36 16.77 -12.13 -5.09
CA GLY A 36 16.12 -13.39 -4.74
C GLY A 36 15.08 -13.30 -3.61
N LYS A 37 14.60 -12.09 -3.28
CA LYS A 37 13.57 -11.85 -2.25
C LYS A 37 12.17 -12.20 -2.75
N PHE A 38 11.91 -11.97 -4.05
CA PHE A 38 10.64 -12.30 -4.68
C PHE A 38 10.82 -13.40 -5.70
N GLN A 39 9.95 -14.41 -5.58
CA GLN A 39 9.75 -15.45 -6.57
C GLN A 39 8.29 -15.41 -6.99
N GLY A 40 8.03 -15.56 -8.29
CA GLY A 40 6.68 -15.53 -8.86
C GLY A 40 6.33 -16.80 -9.61
N ARG A 41 5.06 -16.89 -10.01
CA ARG A 41 4.52 -17.95 -10.86
C ARG A 41 3.63 -17.35 -11.93
N THR A 42 3.77 -17.83 -13.17
CA THR A 42 2.91 -17.45 -14.28
C THR A 42 2.66 -18.67 -15.17
N PRO A 43 1.48 -18.83 -15.77
CA PRO A 43 1.22 -19.91 -16.72
C PRO A 43 1.79 -19.57 -18.11
N LEU A 44 2.11 -18.31 -18.39
CA LEU A 44 2.56 -17.86 -19.70
C LEU A 44 3.29 -16.52 -19.62
N ILE A 45 4.47 -16.47 -20.24
CA ILE A 45 5.18 -15.23 -20.50
C ILE A 45 4.93 -14.83 -21.96
N LEU A 46 4.47 -13.60 -22.18
CA LEU A 46 4.26 -13.00 -23.50
C LEU A 46 5.41 -12.05 -23.84
N LEU A 47 5.81 -12.07 -25.10
CA LEU A 47 6.96 -11.37 -25.68
C LEU A 47 6.56 -10.71 -27.01
N PRO A 48 5.56 -9.82 -27.03
CA PRO A 48 5.16 -9.13 -28.25
C PRO A 48 6.29 -8.22 -28.77
N ASP A 49 6.39 -8.10 -30.09
CA ASP A 49 7.38 -7.25 -30.78
C ASP A 49 6.73 -6.06 -31.51
N ARG A 50 5.44 -5.83 -31.23
CA ARG A 50 4.62 -4.78 -31.83
C ARG A 50 3.59 -4.25 -30.84
N VAL A 51 3.36 -2.95 -30.89
CA VAL A 51 2.38 -2.24 -30.04
C VAL A 51 0.97 -2.78 -30.27
N GLU A 52 0.60 -3.10 -31.51
CA GLU A 52 -0.73 -3.61 -31.83
C GLU A 52 -1.00 -4.97 -31.16
N ASN A 53 0.02 -5.81 -31.01
CA ASN A 53 -0.11 -7.09 -30.32
C ASN A 53 -0.27 -6.89 -28.80
N ILE A 54 0.45 -5.92 -28.21
CA ILE A 54 0.26 -5.55 -26.80
C ILE A 54 -1.17 -5.07 -26.56
N ALA A 55 -1.65 -4.14 -27.39
CA ALA A 55 -3.04 -3.65 -27.33
C ALA A 55 -4.08 -4.78 -27.44
N ALA A 56 -3.87 -5.72 -28.37
CA ALA A 56 -4.75 -6.87 -28.55
C ALA A 56 -4.70 -7.84 -27.35
N ILE A 57 -3.53 -8.07 -26.76
CA ILE A 57 -3.36 -8.86 -25.53
C ILE A 57 -4.12 -8.21 -24.38
N ILE A 58 -3.90 -6.92 -24.14
CA ILE A 58 -4.54 -6.21 -23.03
C ILE A 58 -6.06 -6.17 -23.21
N ARG A 59 -6.56 -5.89 -24.41
CA ARG A 59 -8.00 -5.95 -24.70
C ARG A 59 -8.59 -7.34 -24.44
N TYR A 60 -7.87 -8.40 -24.79
CA TYR A 60 -8.29 -9.77 -24.50
C TYR A 60 -8.33 -10.04 -22.99
N CYS A 61 -7.28 -9.65 -22.27
CA CYS A 61 -7.18 -9.79 -20.82
C CYS A 61 -8.27 -9.01 -20.09
N ALA A 62 -8.54 -7.76 -20.48
CA ALA A 62 -9.59 -6.92 -19.91
C ALA A 62 -10.97 -7.57 -20.09
N GLY A 63 -11.30 -8.04 -21.29
CA GLY A 63 -12.57 -8.72 -21.56
C GLY A 63 -12.78 -10.04 -20.79
N HIS A 64 -11.72 -10.60 -20.19
CA HIS A 64 -11.75 -11.84 -19.42
C HIS A 64 -11.24 -11.67 -17.98
N LYS A 65 -10.99 -10.44 -17.53
CA LYS A 65 -10.45 -10.13 -16.19
C LYS A 65 -9.20 -10.92 -15.84
N ILE A 66 -8.28 -11.04 -16.80
CA ILE A 66 -7.00 -11.74 -16.62
C ILE A 66 -5.93 -10.71 -16.22
N PRO A 67 -5.34 -10.83 -15.03
CA PRO A 67 -4.24 -9.97 -14.61
C PRO A 67 -3.01 -10.06 -15.51
N VAL A 68 -2.34 -8.92 -15.69
CA VAL A 68 -1.12 -8.78 -16.48
C VAL A 68 -0.06 -8.04 -15.67
N VAL A 69 1.15 -8.60 -15.61
CA VAL A 69 2.33 -8.02 -14.98
C VAL A 69 3.29 -7.56 -16.08
N PRO A 70 3.44 -6.24 -16.33
CA PRO A 70 4.40 -5.71 -17.29
C PRO A 70 5.83 -5.89 -16.77
N GLN A 71 6.75 -6.33 -17.63
CA GLN A 71 8.15 -6.51 -17.26
C GLN A 71 9.09 -5.90 -18.31
N GLY A 72 10.03 -5.07 -17.83
CA GLY A 72 11.18 -4.58 -18.60
C GLY A 72 12.41 -5.48 -18.38
N GLY A 73 13.53 -4.88 -17.98
CA GLY A 73 14.80 -5.58 -17.73
C GLY A 73 14.86 -6.43 -16.45
N ASN A 74 13.76 -6.53 -15.69
CA ASN A 74 13.68 -7.24 -14.40
C ASN A 74 14.78 -6.86 -13.38
N SER A 75 15.15 -5.58 -13.33
CA SER A 75 16.16 -5.05 -12.39
C SER A 75 15.57 -4.31 -11.18
N GLY A 76 14.23 -4.25 -11.06
CA GLY A 76 13.54 -3.56 -9.98
C GLY A 76 13.70 -4.24 -8.62
N LEU A 77 13.74 -3.44 -7.55
CA LEU A 77 14.10 -3.90 -6.19
C LEU A 77 12.93 -3.89 -5.20
N VAL A 78 11.70 -3.93 -5.68
CA VAL A 78 10.48 -3.88 -4.84
C VAL A 78 9.44 -4.93 -5.23
N GLY A 79 9.79 -5.87 -6.10
CA GLY A 79 8.92 -6.98 -6.51
C GLY A 79 7.83 -6.61 -7.52
N GLY A 80 7.74 -5.35 -7.96
CA GLY A 80 6.70 -4.89 -8.89
C GLY A 80 6.80 -5.46 -10.32
N SER A 81 7.92 -6.10 -10.68
CA SER A 81 8.10 -6.78 -11.96
C SER A 81 7.86 -8.29 -11.88
N ILE A 82 7.50 -8.82 -10.71
CA ILE A 82 7.40 -10.26 -10.45
C ILE A 82 5.91 -10.61 -10.21
N PRO A 83 5.36 -11.59 -10.94
CA PRO A 83 4.05 -12.12 -10.66
C PRO A 83 3.94 -12.68 -9.24
N ASP A 84 2.75 -12.73 -8.69
CA ASP A 84 2.52 -13.39 -7.41
C ASP A 84 2.71 -14.92 -7.50
N MET A 85 2.52 -15.61 -6.37
CA MET A 85 2.68 -17.06 -6.29
C MET A 85 1.41 -17.85 -6.66
N THR A 86 0.28 -17.18 -6.92
CA THR A 86 -0.99 -17.84 -7.26
C THR A 86 -0.88 -18.53 -8.62
N GLY A 87 -0.15 -17.92 -9.55
CA GLY A 87 -0.06 -18.39 -10.93
C GLY A 87 -1.28 -17.99 -11.78
N ASP A 88 -2.07 -17.02 -11.33
CA ASP A 88 -3.24 -16.50 -12.05
C ASP A 88 -2.95 -15.18 -12.80
N GLU A 89 -1.68 -14.82 -12.97
CA GLU A 89 -1.25 -13.60 -13.68
C GLU A 89 -0.41 -13.94 -14.92
N ILE A 90 -0.64 -13.21 -16.03
CA ILE A 90 0.17 -13.29 -17.27
C ILE A 90 1.35 -12.31 -17.17
N LEU A 91 2.56 -12.77 -17.45
CA LEU A 91 3.72 -11.88 -17.50
C LEU A 91 3.89 -11.36 -18.93
N LEU A 92 3.94 -10.04 -19.12
CA LEU A 92 4.14 -9.41 -20.42
C LEU A 92 5.49 -8.69 -20.44
N SER A 93 6.47 -9.31 -21.10
CA SER A 93 7.82 -8.75 -21.22
C SER A 93 7.97 -7.89 -22.48
N LEU A 94 8.48 -6.68 -22.31
CA LEU A 94 8.69 -5.70 -23.39
C LEU A 94 10.02 -5.85 -24.14
N LYS A 95 10.86 -6.83 -23.76
CA LYS A 95 12.24 -6.96 -24.27
C LYS A 95 12.39 -7.06 -25.79
N ARG A 96 11.33 -7.43 -26.53
CA ARG A 96 11.33 -7.51 -28.00
C ARG A 96 10.87 -6.23 -28.70
N LEU A 97 10.35 -5.27 -27.94
CA LEU A 97 9.93 -3.95 -28.40
C LEU A 97 11.07 -2.96 -28.16
N ASN A 98 12.15 -3.08 -28.94
CA ASN A 98 13.43 -2.43 -28.68
C ASN A 98 13.97 -1.62 -29.88
N ARG A 99 13.09 -1.09 -30.74
CA ARG A 99 13.49 -0.30 -31.91
C ARG A 99 13.74 1.16 -31.54
N ILE A 100 14.75 1.74 -32.18
CA ILE A 100 14.93 3.19 -32.28
C ILE A 100 14.02 3.69 -33.39
N ARG A 101 13.05 4.54 -33.07
CA ARG A 101 12.05 5.06 -34.02
C ARG A 101 12.53 6.32 -34.72
N GLU A 102 13.17 7.23 -33.99
CA GLU A 102 13.58 8.53 -34.52
C GLU A 102 14.81 9.07 -33.79
N ARG A 103 15.64 9.83 -34.52
CA ARG A 103 16.77 10.61 -34.00
C ARG A 103 16.64 12.02 -34.56
N ASP A 104 16.46 13.01 -33.69
CA ASP A 104 16.35 14.42 -34.08
C ASP A 104 17.35 15.25 -33.28
N ILE A 105 18.50 15.53 -33.89
CA ILE A 105 19.57 16.32 -33.29
C ILE A 105 19.17 17.80 -33.12
N HIS A 106 18.32 18.33 -34.01
CA HIS A 106 17.94 19.73 -33.97
C HIS A 106 16.99 20.01 -32.82
N ASN A 107 16.13 19.04 -32.55
CA ASN A 107 15.23 19.06 -31.43
C ASN A 107 15.84 18.47 -30.14
N GLN A 108 17.04 17.89 -30.24
CA GLN A 108 17.76 17.22 -29.14
C GLN A 108 16.92 16.12 -28.51
N THR A 109 16.37 15.24 -29.36
CA THR A 109 15.51 14.14 -28.94
C THR A 109 15.82 12.83 -29.65
N ILE A 110 15.54 11.74 -28.95
CA ILE A 110 15.49 10.39 -29.50
C ILE A 110 14.15 9.75 -29.15
N THR A 111 13.48 9.14 -30.11
CA THR A 111 12.24 8.37 -29.87
C THR A 111 12.56 6.89 -29.95
N VAL A 112 12.28 6.18 -28.86
CA VAL A 112 12.70 4.79 -28.67
C VAL A 112 11.57 3.96 -28.10
N GLU A 113 11.58 2.66 -28.38
CA GLU A 113 10.64 1.72 -27.77
C GLU A 113 11.02 1.38 -26.33
N ALA A 114 10.02 1.00 -25.53
CA ALA A 114 10.15 0.79 -24.09
C ALA A 114 11.12 -0.34 -23.69
N GLY A 115 11.40 -1.29 -24.59
CA GLY A 115 12.33 -2.39 -24.39
C GLY A 115 13.78 -2.09 -24.76
N CYS A 116 14.11 -0.87 -25.19
CA CYS A 116 15.52 -0.47 -25.39
C CYS A 116 16.28 -0.45 -24.07
N ILE A 117 17.49 -0.98 -24.04
CA ILE A 117 18.38 -1.01 -22.86
C ILE A 117 18.98 0.39 -22.66
N LEU A 118 19.11 0.84 -21.41
CA LEU A 118 19.61 2.18 -21.09
C LEU A 118 21.02 2.44 -21.67
N SER A 119 21.94 1.49 -21.52
CA SER A 119 23.30 1.61 -22.08
C SER A 119 23.31 1.82 -23.60
N ASP A 120 22.46 1.09 -24.34
CA ASP A 120 22.34 1.24 -25.80
C ASP A 120 21.84 2.65 -26.18
N ILE A 121 21.00 3.25 -25.33
CA ILE A 121 20.50 4.62 -25.52
C ILE A 121 21.56 5.66 -25.20
N GLN A 122 22.38 5.44 -24.18
CA GLN A 122 23.54 6.29 -23.86
C GLN A 122 24.57 6.24 -25.01
N GLU A 123 24.93 5.05 -25.50
CA GLU A 123 25.82 4.86 -26.65
C GLU A 123 25.29 5.55 -27.90
N LEU A 124 23.99 5.40 -28.18
CA LEU A 124 23.34 6.06 -29.29
C LEU A 124 23.42 7.60 -29.22
N ALA A 125 23.23 8.17 -28.04
CA ALA A 125 23.38 9.62 -27.84
C ALA A 125 24.84 10.05 -28.05
N ASN A 126 25.80 9.28 -27.52
CA ASN A 126 27.23 9.56 -27.67
C ASN A 126 27.67 9.55 -29.15
N ASP A 127 27.19 8.59 -29.95
CA ASP A 127 27.43 8.53 -31.40
C ASP A 127 26.92 9.78 -32.15
N MET A 128 25.98 10.50 -31.55
CA MET A 128 25.41 11.75 -32.07
C MET A 128 26.09 13.00 -31.48
N ASP A 129 27.18 12.86 -30.73
CA ASP A 129 27.84 13.94 -29.97
C ASP A 129 26.91 14.57 -28.92
N HIS A 130 26.08 13.73 -28.30
CA HIS A 130 25.14 14.09 -27.26
C HIS A 130 25.24 13.14 -26.05
N LEU A 131 24.55 13.48 -24.98
CA LEU A 131 24.45 12.71 -23.74
C LEU A 131 22.98 12.38 -23.46
N PHE A 132 22.68 11.11 -23.18
CA PHE A 132 21.49 10.75 -22.41
C PHE A 132 21.91 10.59 -20.93
N PRO A 133 21.46 11.47 -20.01
CA PRO A 133 22.17 11.68 -18.75
C PRO A 133 21.75 10.76 -17.60
N LEU A 134 20.75 9.91 -17.78
CA LEU A 134 20.38 8.94 -16.74
C LEU A 134 21.50 7.88 -16.65
N SER A 135 22.12 7.73 -15.48
CA SER A 135 23.11 6.68 -15.21
C SER A 135 22.84 6.05 -13.84
N LEU A 136 22.86 4.73 -13.81
CA LEU A 136 22.53 3.91 -12.64
C LEU A 136 23.15 2.51 -12.77
N ALA A 137 23.33 1.80 -11.65
CA ALA A 137 24.10 0.55 -11.61
C ALA A 137 23.55 -0.58 -12.51
N ALA A 138 22.26 -0.55 -12.85
CA ALA A 138 21.61 -1.53 -13.72
C ALA A 138 21.56 -1.12 -15.20
N GLU A 139 22.31 -0.11 -15.66
CA GLU A 139 22.18 0.47 -17.01
C GLU A 139 22.39 -0.52 -18.15
N GLY A 140 23.20 -1.57 -17.95
CA GLY A 140 23.40 -2.65 -18.92
C GLY A 140 22.27 -3.68 -19.04
N SER A 141 21.21 -3.57 -18.22
CA SER A 141 20.06 -4.49 -18.26
C SER A 141 18.70 -3.81 -18.11
N CYS A 142 18.62 -2.67 -17.42
CA CYS A 142 17.40 -1.92 -17.28
C CYS A 142 16.95 -1.35 -18.63
N MET A 143 15.64 -1.30 -18.84
CA MET A 143 15.04 -0.83 -20.09
C MET A 143 14.31 0.49 -19.86
N ILE A 144 14.23 1.32 -20.89
CA ILE A 144 13.63 2.67 -20.85
C ILE A 144 12.21 2.67 -20.27
N GLY A 145 11.37 1.70 -20.66
CA GLY A 145 10.02 1.55 -20.13
C GLY A 145 10.00 1.27 -18.62
N GLY A 146 10.96 0.48 -18.13
CA GLY A 146 11.16 0.26 -16.70
C GLY A 146 11.62 1.53 -15.98
N ASN A 147 12.63 2.23 -16.53
CA ASN A 147 13.10 3.50 -15.96
C ASN A 147 11.98 4.54 -15.85
N LEU A 148 11.11 4.62 -16.85
CA LEU A 148 9.93 5.50 -16.83
C LEU A 148 8.91 5.03 -15.79
N SER A 149 8.57 3.74 -15.81
CA SER A 149 7.54 3.18 -14.94
C SER A 149 7.91 3.29 -13.46
N THR A 150 9.20 3.27 -13.11
CA THR A 150 9.68 3.46 -11.73
C THR A 150 10.12 4.89 -11.43
N ASN A 151 10.07 5.81 -12.41
CA ASN A 151 10.66 7.15 -12.32
C ASN A 151 12.11 7.12 -11.81
N ALA A 152 12.95 6.31 -12.45
CA ALA A 152 14.31 6.05 -12.02
C ALA A 152 15.12 7.35 -11.82
N GLY A 153 15.87 7.37 -10.70
CA GLY A 153 16.92 8.31 -10.41
C GLY A 153 18.31 7.76 -10.78
N GLY A 154 19.33 8.31 -10.14
CA GLY A 154 20.73 8.00 -10.42
C GLY A 154 21.66 9.15 -10.05
N VAL A 155 22.96 8.95 -10.28
CA VAL A 155 24.02 9.86 -9.79
C VAL A 155 23.97 11.27 -10.39
N ASN A 156 23.25 11.46 -11.50
CA ASN A 156 23.16 12.76 -12.20
C ASN A 156 21.84 13.50 -11.98
N VAL A 157 20.97 13.02 -11.08
CA VAL A 157 19.66 13.64 -10.79
C VAL A 157 19.80 15.09 -10.37
N LEU A 158 20.85 15.44 -9.61
CA LEU A 158 21.05 16.80 -9.13
C LEU A 158 21.14 17.86 -10.24
N HIS A 159 21.51 17.44 -11.46
CA HIS A 159 21.71 18.33 -12.61
C HIS A 159 20.61 18.16 -13.66
N TYR A 160 20.32 16.93 -14.08
CA TYR A 160 19.38 16.67 -15.17
C TYR A 160 17.97 16.29 -14.70
N GLY A 161 17.80 16.01 -13.41
CA GLY A 161 16.57 15.49 -12.81
C GLY A 161 16.38 13.99 -13.04
N PRO A 162 15.34 13.39 -12.40
CA PRO A 162 14.99 11.98 -12.59
C PRO A 162 14.38 11.74 -13.98
N MET A 163 14.07 10.48 -14.29
CA MET A 163 13.52 10.09 -15.61
C MET A 163 12.34 10.94 -16.08
N ARG A 164 11.46 11.38 -15.16
CA ARG A 164 10.35 12.30 -15.43
C ARG A 164 10.76 13.62 -16.12
N SER A 165 11.95 14.12 -15.80
CA SER A 165 12.50 15.36 -16.36
C SER A 165 13.06 15.16 -17.77
N LEU A 166 13.40 13.92 -18.11
CA LEU A 166 14.11 13.52 -19.34
C LEU A 166 13.18 13.10 -20.48
N VAL A 167 11.85 13.19 -20.30
CA VAL A 167 10.87 12.72 -21.28
C VAL A 167 9.94 13.84 -21.76
N LEU A 168 9.67 13.86 -23.07
CA LEU A 168 8.79 14.82 -23.71
C LEU A 168 7.43 14.23 -24.10
N GLY A 169 7.39 12.95 -24.48
CA GLY A 169 6.16 12.27 -24.86
C GLY A 169 6.22 10.77 -24.61
N LEU A 170 5.06 10.14 -24.47
CA LEU A 170 4.90 8.70 -24.25
C LEU A 170 3.86 8.10 -25.21
N GLU A 171 4.08 6.85 -25.59
CA GLU A 171 3.04 5.97 -26.15
C GLU A 171 2.68 4.94 -25.08
N VAL A 172 1.38 4.78 -24.80
CA VAL A 172 0.90 3.90 -23.73
C VAL A 172 -0.29 3.08 -24.22
N VAL A 173 -0.28 1.78 -23.93
CA VAL A 173 -1.45 0.90 -24.04
C VAL A 173 -2.20 0.95 -22.70
N LEU A 174 -3.45 1.40 -22.75
CA LEU A 174 -4.34 1.52 -21.59
C LEU A 174 -4.95 0.17 -21.19
N PRO A 175 -5.54 0.05 -19.99
CA PRO A 175 -6.10 -1.22 -19.48
C PRO A 175 -7.25 -1.80 -20.33
N ASP A 176 -7.93 -0.99 -21.14
CA ASP A 176 -8.94 -1.44 -22.13
C ASP A 176 -8.33 -1.88 -23.48
N GLY A 177 -7.01 -1.70 -23.64
CA GLY A 177 -6.25 -1.99 -24.84
C GLY A 177 -6.26 -0.86 -25.87
N ASP A 178 -6.77 0.33 -25.56
CA ASP A 178 -6.60 1.50 -26.42
C ASP A 178 -5.15 2.00 -26.38
N ILE A 179 -4.68 2.53 -27.51
CA ILE A 179 -3.33 3.08 -27.64
C ILE A 179 -3.42 4.59 -27.58
N TRP A 180 -2.84 5.18 -26.54
CA TRP A 180 -2.63 6.61 -26.46
C TRP A 180 -1.31 6.98 -27.17
N HIS A 181 -1.42 7.74 -28.26
CA HIS A 181 -0.29 8.23 -29.05
C HIS A 181 0.15 9.63 -28.61
N GLY A 182 0.84 9.72 -27.47
CA GLY A 182 1.35 10.97 -26.90
C GLY A 182 2.82 11.26 -27.20
N LEU A 183 3.44 10.59 -28.18
CA LEU A 183 4.83 10.85 -28.58
C LEU A 183 4.94 12.25 -29.19
N SER A 184 5.90 13.03 -28.71
CA SER A 184 6.13 14.40 -29.16
C SER A 184 7.54 14.83 -28.80
N GLY A 185 8.20 15.50 -29.73
CA GLY A 185 9.47 16.18 -29.49
C GLY A 185 9.29 17.61 -28.96
N LEU A 186 8.07 18.10 -28.77
CA LEU A 186 7.86 19.51 -28.41
C LEU A 186 8.37 19.81 -26.99
N GLN A 187 9.24 20.80 -26.87
CA GLN A 187 9.73 21.30 -25.57
C GLN A 187 8.64 22.02 -24.75
N LYS A 188 7.61 22.54 -25.43
CA LYS A 188 6.48 23.25 -24.82
C LYS A 188 5.18 22.86 -25.51
N ASP A 189 4.28 22.25 -24.74
CA ASP A 189 2.94 21.93 -25.17
C ASP A 189 2.00 22.04 -23.96
N ASN A 190 1.14 23.07 -23.96
CA ASN A 190 0.18 23.35 -22.88
C ASN A 190 -1.26 23.10 -23.36
N SER A 191 -1.47 22.15 -24.27
CA SER A 191 -2.77 21.84 -24.88
C SER A 191 -3.67 20.92 -24.04
N GLY A 192 -3.57 20.99 -22.70
CA GLY A 192 -4.37 20.17 -21.78
C GLY A 192 -3.57 19.75 -20.54
N TYR A 193 -4.00 18.66 -19.90
CA TYR A 193 -3.25 18.04 -18.81
C TYR A 193 -2.01 17.31 -19.33
N ASP A 194 -0.93 17.32 -18.54
CA ASP A 194 0.28 16.58 -18.88
C ASP A 194 0.14 15.07 -18.57
N LEU A 195 -0.63 14.36 -19.39
CA LEU A 195 -1.04 12.96 -19.13
C LEU A 195 0.15 12.00 -18.96
N LYS A 196 1.28 12.26 -19.62
CA LYS A 196 2.47 11.40 -19.51
C LYS A 196 2.95 11.27 -18.06
N GLN A 197 2.71 12.30 -17.25
CA GLN A 197 3.10 12.33 -15.85
C GLN A 197 2.39 11.29 -15.00
N LEU A 198 1.19 10.86 -15.38
CA LEU A 198 0.44 9.84 -14.67
C LEU A 198 1.11 8.46 -14.78
N PHE A 199 1.75 8.16 -15.91
CA PHE A 199 2.33 6.83 -16.18
C PHE A 199 3.77 6.68 -15.70
N ILE A 200 4.50 7.79 -15.59
CA ILE A 200 5.87 7.80 -15.05
C ILE A 200 5.75 7.59 -13.53
N GLY A 201 6.43 6.59 -12.98
CA GLY A 201 6.30 6.21 -11.56
C GLY A 201 5.04 5.40 -11.22
N ALA A 202 4.23 4.98 -12.21
CA ALA A 202 3.02 4.19 -11.97
C ALA A 202 3.28 2.68 -11.85
N GLU A 203 4.51 2.23 -12.07
CA GLU A 203 4.94 0.83 -11.94
C GLU A 203 4.06 -0.17 -12.71
N GLY A 204 3.57 0.24 -13.89
CA GLY A 204 2.71 -0.59 -14.75
C GLY A 204 1.27 -0.73 -14.28
N THR A 205 0.86 -0.07 -13.17
CA THR A 205 -0.50 -0.21 -12.60
C THR A 205 -1.58 0.54 -13.38
N LEU A 206 -1.20 1.50 -14.23
CA LEU A 206 -2.14 2.34 -14.99
C LEU A 206 -2.14 2.04 -16.51
N GLY A 207 -1.22 1.20 -16.98
CA GLY A 207 -1.03 0.91 -18.41
C GLY A 207 0.41 0.50 -18.72
N ILE A 208 0.66 0.18 -19.99
CA ILE A 208 1.96 -0.28 -20.49
C ILE A 208 2.57 0.78 -21.38
N ILE A 209 3.68 1.38 -20.93
CA ILE A 209 4.48 2.29 -21.75
C ILE A 209 5.14 1.46 -22.88
N THR A 210 4.91 1.83 -24.14
CA THR A 210 5.43 1.11 -25.31
C THR A 210 6.52 1.88 -26.05
N ALA A 211 6.53 3.21 -25.96
CA ALA A 211 7.59 4.05 -26.50
C ALA A 211 7.68 5.39 -25.77
N ALA A 212 8.81 6.08 -25.92
CA ALA A 212 9.05 7.39 -25.33
C ALA A 212 9.91 8.26 -26.24
N THR A 213 9.65 9.58 -26.23
CA THR A 213 10.54 10.60 -26.78
C THR A 213 11.36 11.19 -25.64
N LEU A 214 12.67 10.92 -25.65
CA LEU A 214 13.62 11.29 -24.61
C LEU A 214 14.41 12.53 -25.03
N LYS A 215 14.77 13.36 -24.05
CA LYS A 215 15.69 14.49 -24.21
C LYS A 215 17.13 13.98 -24.21
N ILE A 216 17.94 14.49 -25.12
CA ILE A 216 19.40 14.34 -25.09
C ILE A 216 20.03 15.74 -24.92
N PHE A 217 21.26 15.78 -24.41
CA PHE A 217 21.97 17.01 -24.08
C PHE A 217 23.29 17.08 -24.84
N PRO A 218 23.91 18.26 -25.01
CA PRO A 218 25.25 18.34 -25.60
C PRO A 218 26.25 17.46 -24.86
N TYR A 219 27.14 16.78 -25.59
CA TYR A 219 28.15 15.90 -24.99
C TYR A 219 29.13 16.70 -24.09
N PRO A 220 29.42 16.23 -22.87
CA PRO A 220 30.39 16.90 -22.00
C PRO A 220 31.82 16.58 -22.42
N HIS A 221 32.45 17.48 -23.19
CA HIS A 221 33.86 17.34 -23.62
C HIS A 221 34.88 17.54 -22.49
N GLN A 222 34.46 18.09 -21.35
CA GLN A 222 35.28 18.24 -20.15
C GLN A 222 34.61 17.56 -18.96
N LYS A 223 35.39 16.79 -18.20
CA LYS A 223 34.99 16.13 -16.96
C LYS A 223 36.12 16.24 -15.94
N GLN A 224 35.78 16.60 -14.71
CA GLN A 224 36.71 16.66 -13.58
C GLN A 224 36.10 15.98 -12.37
N THR A 225 36.81 15.02 -11.79
CA THR A 225 36.36 14.24 -10.64
C THR A 225 37.31 14.45 -9.47
N ALA A 226 36.77 14.66 -8.27
CA ALA A 226 37.55 14.76 -7.05
C ALA A 226 36.89 13.97 -5.91
N LEU A 227 37.73 13.36 -5.08
CA LEU A 227 37.34 12.77 -3.80
C LEU A 227 37.97 13.59 -2.70
N VAL A 228 37.16 14.12 -1.79
CA VAL A 228 37.60 14.98 -0.69
C VAL A 228 37.12 14.44 0.64
N ALA A 229 37.94 14.58 1.67
CA ALA A 229 37.57 14.32 3.05
C ALA A 229 36.99 15.59 3.67
N VAL A 230 35.87 15.45 4.37
CA VAL A 230 35.16 16.54 5.06
C VAL A 230 35.03 16.19 6.55
N PRO A 231 34.97 17.18 7.45
CA PRO A 231 34.87 16.92 8.89
C PRO A 231 33.55 16.23 9.26
N ASP A 232 32.44 16.62 8.64
CA ASP A 232 31.10 16.15 8.94
C ASP A 232 30.13 16.39 7.75
N PRO A 233 28.88 15.87 7.82
CA PRO A 233 27.88 16.10 6.78
C PRO A 233 27.43 17.56 6.61
N GLU A 234 27.60 18.43 7.62
CA GLU A 234 27.26 19.85 7.52
C GLU A 234 28.24 20.55 6.58
N ALA A 235 29.54 20.32 6.76
CA ALA A 235 30.59 20.80 5.85
C ALA A 235 30.43 20.28 4.42
N ALA A 236 29.89 19.05 4.24
CA ALA A 236 29.58 18.52 2.91
C ALA A 236 28.50 19.34 2.18
N ILE A 237 27.48 19.83 2.90
CA ILE A 237 26.40 20.66 2.35
C ILE A 237 26.91 22.07 2.02
N ASP A 238 27.75 22.64 2.89
CA ASP A 238 28.39 23.92 2.63
C ASP A 238 29.36 23.84 1.44
N LEU A 239 30.05 22.72 1.28
CA LEU A 239 30.88 22.42 0.11
C LEU A 239 30.02 22.35 -1.16
N LEU A 240 28.86 21.69 -1.13
CA LEU A 240 27.94 21.64 -2.28
C LEU A 240 27.48 23.06 -2.68
N THR A 241 27.20 23.91 -1.70
CA THR A 241 26.82 25.31 -1.93
C THR A 241 27.97 26.11 -2.56
N THR A 242 29.18 25.96 -2.02
CA THR A 242 30.40 26.59 -2.55
C THR A 242 30.67 26.14 -3.98
N ALA A 243 30.58 24.84 -4.24
CA ALA A 243 30.76 24.25 -5.56
C ALA A 243 29.77 24.84 -6.57
N ARG A 244 28.47 24.85 -6.25
CA ARG A 244 27.42 25.44 -7.10
C ARG A 244 27.65 26.93 -7.37
N ASN A 245 28.04 27.71 -6.36
CA ASN A 245 28.29 29.14 -6.51
C ASN A 245 29.47 29.44 -7.45
N ILE A 246 30.51 28.59 -7.44
CA ILE A 246 31.70 28.78 -8.28
C ILE A 246 31.51 28.23 -9.69
N SER A 247 30.93 27.03 -9.82
CA SER A 247 30.81 26.33 -11.11
C SER A 247 29.54 26.67 -11.87
N GLY A 248 28.57 27.35 -11.25
CA GLY A 248 27.20 27.39 -11.75
C GLY A 248 26.63 25.98 -11.86
N ASN A 249 26.12 25.63 -13.03
CA ASN A 249 25.48 24.33 -13.25
C ASN A 249 26.46 23.19 -13.55
N CYS A 250 27.79 23.35 -13.53
CA CYS A 250 28.66 22.25 -13.97
C CYS A 250 28.73 21.04 -13.02
N ILE A 251 28.27 21.12 -11.76
CA ILE A 251 28.22 19.95 -10.87
C ILE A 251 27.18 18.96 -11.38
N THR A 252 27.63 17.75 -11.72
CA THR A 252 26.78 16.66 -12.23
C THR A 252 26.73 15.45 -11.31
N ALA A 253 27.64 15.33 -10.34
CA ALA A 253 27.50 14.38 -9.24
C ALA A 253 28.04 14.96 -7.92
N PHE A 254 27.41 14.62 -6.80
CA PHE A 254 27.85 15.02 -5.47
C PHE A 254 27.39 13.98 -4.44
N GLU A 255 28.28 13.05 -4.13
CA GLU A 255 27.98 11.84 -3.36
C GLU A 255 28.66 11.89 -1.99
N ILE A 256 27.93 11.60 -0.92
CA ILE A 256 28.48 11.47 0.43
C ILE A 256 28.71 10.01 0.79
N MET A 257 29.83 9.70 1.44
CA MET A 257 30.19 8.35 1.88
C MET A 257 30.84 8.37 3.27
N PRO A 258 30.49 7.44 4.16
CA PRO A 258 31.13 7.33 5.47
C PRO A 258 32.40 6.50 5.38
N ARG A 259 33.33 6.71 6.32
CA ARG A 259 34.57 5.93 6.46
C ARG A 259 34.38 4.44 6.33
N LEU A 260 33.44 3.90 7.11
CA LEU A 260 33.17 2.47 7.14
C LEU A 260 32.80 1.94 5.74
N GLY A 261 32.05 2.70 4.96
CA GLY A 261 31.71 2.33 3.58
C GLY A 261 32.94 2.21 2.69
N VAL A 262 33.81 3.23 2.72
CA VAL A 262 35.06 3.26 1.94
C VAL A 262 36.00 2.12 2.35
N GLU A 263 36.12 1.84 3.65
CA GLU A 263 36.92 0.74 4.19
C GLU A 263 36.39 -0.64 3.77
N ILE A 264 35.06 -0.83 3.76
CA ILE A 264 34.43 -2.08 3.32
C ILE A 264 34.68 -2.32 1.83
N VAL A 265 34.52 -1.29 0.99
CA VAL A 265 34.78 -1.41 -0.46
C VAL A 265 36.23 -1.78 -0.71
N THR A 266 37.17 -1.06 -0.11
CA THR A 266 38.61 -1.31 -0.32
C THR A 266 39.08 -2.65 0.24
N ARG A 267 38.40 -3.19 1.25
CA ARG A 267 38.65 -4.54 1.79
C ARG A 267 38.15 -5.65 0.88
N HIS A 268 36.95 -5.50 0.31
CA HIS A 268 36.25 -6.59 -0.39
C HIS A 268 36.26 -6.47 -1.92
N MET A 269 36.75 -5.35 -2.47
CA MET A 269 36.88 -5.11 -3.91
C MET A 269 38.37 -4.92 -4.27
N PRO A 270 39.11 -6.00 -4.57
CA PRO A 270 40.57 -5.97 -4.77
C PRO A 270 41.06 -4.99 -5.86
N GLN A 271 40.20 -4.67 -6.82
CA GLN A 271 40.44 -3.73 -7.91
C GLN A 271 40.37 -2.26 -7.50
N VAL A 272 39.75 -1.94 -6.35
CA VAL A 272 39.51 -0.58 -5.90
C VAL A 272 40.59 -0.15 -4.91
N ARG A 273 41.18 1.03 -5.13
CA ARG A 273 42.27 1.56 -4.29
C ARG A 273 41.80 2.79 -3.51
N TYR A 274 42.17 2.83 -2.24
CA TYR A 274 42.06 4.04 -1.42
C TYR A 274 43.16 5.05 -1.81
N PRO A 275 42.81 6.31 -2.14
CA PRO A 275 43.78 7.23 -2.75
C PRO A 275 44.47 8.18 -1.75
N MET A 276 44.13 8.17 -0.47
CA MET A 276 44.68 9.08 0.55
C MET A 276 45.59 8.36 1.56
N ALA A 277 46.42 9.11 2.29
CA ALA A 277 47.36 8.55 3.25
C ALA A 277 46.75 8.30 4.65
N ALA A 278 45.84 9.18 5.09
CA ALA A 278 45.12 9.08 6.35
C ALA A 278 43.65 8.73 6.09
N SER A 279 42.96 8.21 7.11
CA SER A 279 41.52 7.92 7.04
C SER A 279 40.73 9.00 7.77
N TYR A 280 39.60 9.40 7.19
CA TYR A 280 38.67 10.41 7.69
C TYR A 280 37.27 9.82 7.84
N ASP A 281 36.42 10.45 8.65
CA ASP A 281 35.08 9.95 8.97
C ASP A 281 34.09 10.09 7.80
N TRP A 282 34.24 11.13 6.98
CA TRP A 282 33.35 11.43 5.86
C TRP A 282 34.11 11.81 4.60
N TYR A 283 33.55 11.41 3.46
CA TYR A 283 34.07 11.71 2.14
C TYR A 283 32.96 12.23 1.23
N VAL A 284 33.34 13.13 0.33
CA VAL A 284 32.51 13.58 -0.78
C VAL A 284 33.22 13.24 -2.09
N LEU A 285 32.51 12.55 -2.98
CA LEU A 285 32.88 12.40 -4.38
C LEU A 285 32.09 13.45 -5.18
N LEU A 286 32.79 14.40 -5.80
CA LEU A 286 32.18 15.42 -6.65
C LEU A 286 32.68 15.31 -8.09
N GLU A 287 31.78 15.57 -9.04
CA GLU A 287 32.09 15.61 -10.46
C GLU A 287 31.52 16.86 -11.12
N CYS A 288 32.38 17.56 -11.86
CA CYS A 288 32.00 18.64 -12.76
C CYS A 288 32.07 18.16 -14.20
N THR A 289 31.06 18.48 -15.02
CA THR A 289 31.10 18.29 -16.47
C THR A 289 30.66 19.54 -17.23
N SER A 290 31.13 19.68 -18.46
CA SER A 290 30.81 20.81 -19.33
C SER A 290 30.95 20.41 -20.79
N SER A 291 29.98 20.82 -21.61
CA SER A 291 30.03 20.73 -23.06
C SER A 291 30.76 21.92 -23.70
N LEU A 292 31.12 22.94 -22.92
CA LEU A 292 31.91 24.07 -23.43
C LEU A 292 33.34 23.61 -23.68
N ASN A 293 33.99 24.22 -24.66
CA ASN A 293 35.42 24.03 -24.88
C ASN A 293 36.24 24.69 -23.75
N ARG A 294 37.46 24.17 -23.53
CA ARG A 294 38.37 24.60 -22.46
C ARG A 294 38.75 26.09 -22.54
N ASP A 295 38.78 26.67 -23.73
CA ASP A 295 39.08 28.10 -23.93
C ASP A 295 37.96 29.04 -23.43
N LEU A 296 36.72 28.55 -23.34
CA LEU A 296 35.58 29.28 -22.79
C LEU A 296 35.42 29.04 -21.28
N LEU A 297 35.63 27.80 -20.85
CA LEU A 297 35.54 27.40 -19.45
C LEU A 297 36.51 26.24 -19.20
N ASP A 298 37.56 26.45 -18.42
CA ASP A 298 38.48 25.38 -18.03
C ASP A 298 38.00 24.73 -16.72
N LEU A 299 37.42 23.53 -16.81
CA LEU A 299 36.87 22.86 -15.63
C LEU A 299 37.93 22.47 -14.60
N GLU A 300 39.18 22.28 -15.02
CA GLU A 300 40.29 21.97 -14.09
C GLU A 300 40.49 23.16 -13.14
N GLN A 301 40.60 24.38 -13.68
CA GLN A 301 40.72 25.61 -12.88
C GLN A 301 39.48 25.89 -12.02
N VAL A 302 38.28 25.56 -12.52
CA VAL A 302 37.04 25.67 -11.73
C VAL A 302 37.09 24.71 -10.54
N MET A 303 37.47 23.45 -10.76
CA MET A 303 37.60 22.46 -9.70
C MET A 303 38.68 22.87 -8.69
N GLU A 304 39.86 23.30 -9.15
CA GLU A 304 40.93 23.82 -8.27
C GLU A 304 40.44 24.99 -7.41
N ARG A 305 39.63 25.89 -7.97
CA ARG A 305 39.07 27.02 -7.22
C ARG A 305 38.05 26.58 -6.16
N ILE A 306 37.21 25.58 -6.48
CA ILE A 306 36.26 24.98 -5.51
C ILE A 306 37.05 24.37 -4.35
N LEU A 307 38.02 23.52 -4.67
CA LEU A 307 38.83 22.82 -3.68
C LEU A 307 39.65 23.79 -2.82
N GLY A 308 40.29 24.79 -3.44
CA GLY A 308 41.08 25.80 -2.74
C GLY A 308 40.26 26.65 -1.78
N GLN A 309 39.12 27.17 -2.23
CA GLN A 309 38.23 27.96 -1.36
C GLN A 309 37.69 27.10 -0.20
N ALA A 310 37.25 25.88 -0.48
CA ALA A 310 36.71 24.99 0.54
C ALA A 310 37.77 24.51 1.56
N MET A 311 39.04 24.39 1.15
CA MET A 311 40.15 24.17 2.09
C MET A 311 40.40 25.40 2.97
N ASP A 312 40.41 26.61 2.39
CA ASP A 312 40.59 27.86 3.13
C ASP A 312 39.45 28.10 4.15
N ASP A 313 38.22 27.72 3.80
CA ASP A 313 37.04 27.79 4.68
C ASP A 313 36.97 26.64 5.71
N GLY A 314 37.90 25.69 5.66
CA GLY A 314 37.95 24.55 6.59
C GLY A 314 36.91 23.45 6.33
N LEU A 315 36.25 23.47 5.16
CA LEU A 315 35.26 22.47 4.75
C LEU A 315 35.91 21.17 4.27
N ILE A 316 37.14 21.25 3.73
CA ILE A 316 37.92 20.10 3.25
C ILE A 316 39.15 19.90 4.14
N LEU A 317 39.34 18.66 4.60
CA LEU A 317 40.50 18.24 5.40
C LEU A 317 41.66 17.75 4.53
N ASP A 318 41.33 17.04 3.44
CA ASP A 318 42.26 16.43 2.50
C ASP A 318 41.50 16.11 1.20
N GLY A 319 42.21 15.94 0.08
CA GLY A 319 41.55 15.75 -1.20
C GLY A 319 42.46 15.28 -2.31
N VAL A 320 41.90 14.51 -3.23
CA VAL A 320 42.55 14.11 -4.48
C VAL A 320 41.66 14.47 -5.66
N MET A 321 42.27 15.07 -6.69
CA MET A 321 41.65 15.32 -7.98
C MET A 321 42.21 14.31 -8.98
N ALA A 322 41.33 13.64 -9.73
CA ALA A 322 41.73 12.67 -10.75
C ALA A 322 42.44 13.37 -11.90
N LYS A 323 43.59 12.85 -12.32
CA LYS A 323 44.41 13.41 -13.42
C LYS A 323 44.12 12.78 -14.77
N ASN A 324 43.39 11.67 -14.78
CA ASN A 324 43.05 10.90 -15.96
C ASN A 324 41.81 10.04 -15.69
N GLN A 325 41.28 9.41 -16.75
CA GLN A 325 40.06 8.60 -16.68
C GLN A 325 40.20 7.41 -15.71
N ALA A 326 41.34 6.70 -15.71
CA ALA A 326 41.53 5.55 -14.83
C ALA A 326 41.51 5.93 -13.34
N GLU A 327 42.03 7.11 -12.99
CA GLU A 327 41.90 7.66 -11.64
C GLU A 327 40.45 8.04 -11.33
N SER A 328 39.74 8.69 -12.26
CA SER A 328 38.30 9.01 -12.11
C SER A 328 37.47 7.76 -11.88
N ASP A 329 37.68 6.71 -12.68
CA ASP A 329 36.99 5.42 -12.57
C ASP A 329 37.27 4.76 -11.22
N ASN A 330 38.53 4.80 -10.74
CA ASN A 330 38.84 4.28 -9.40
C ASN A 330 38.10 5.04 -8.29
N LEU A 331 37.96 6.37 -8.40
CA LEU A 331 37.19 7.16 -7.43
C LEU A 331 35.70 6.81 -7.48
N TRP A 332 35.13 6.65 -8.67
CA TRP A 332 33.75 6.21 -8.85
C TRP A 332 33.50 4.81 -8.33
N HIS A 333 34.44 3.89 -8.53
CA HIS A 333 34.33 2.53 -8.01
C HIS A 333 34.31 2.47 -6.48
N LEU A 334 34.86 3.46 -5.76
CA LEU A 334 34.66 3.57 -4.31
C LEU A 334 33.18 3.78 -3.95
N ARG A 335 32.44 4.52 -4.77
CA ARG A 335 31.02 4.85 -4.57
C ARG A 335 30.08 3.78 -5.11
N GLU A 336 30.31 3.29 -6.32
CA GLU A 336 29.40 2.36 -7.02
C GLU A 336 29.38 0.97 -6.37
N ASN A 337 30.52 0.52 -5.84
CA ASN A 337 30.62 -0.81 -5.24
C ASN A 337 30.17 -0.87 -3.77
N LEU A 338 29.71 0.24 -3.16
CA LEU A 338 29.32 0.28 -1.75
C LEU A 338 28.23 -0.72 -1.40
N SER A 339 27.19 -0.82 -2.22
CA SER A 339 26.06 -1.71 -1.94
C SER A 339 26.47 -3.19 -2.07
N GLU A 340 27.30 -3.52 -3.07
CA GLU A 340 27.77 -4.87 -3.32
C GLU A 340 28.77 -5.32 -2.25
N ALA A 341 29.73 -4.47 -1.88
CA ALA A 341 30.76 -4.78 -0.90
C ALA A 341 30.17 -5.10 0.48
N GLN A 342 29.03 -4.50 0.83
CA GLN A 342 28.32 -4.81 2.07
C GLN A 342 27.83 -6.27 2.16
N LYS A 343 27.61 -6.97 1.04
CA LYS A 343 27.20 -8.39 1.07
C LYS A 343 28.27 -9.30 1.69
N ALA A 344 29.55 -8.93 1.55
CA ALA A 344 30.67 -9.64 2.16
C ALA A 344 30.89 -9.26 3.64
N GLU A 345 30.16 -8.27 4.16
CA GLU A 345 30.30 -7.72 5.52
C GLU A 345 29.21 -8.24 6.49
N GLY A 346 28.50 -9.32 6.11
CA GLY A 346 27.46 -9.97 6.92
C GLY A 346 26.03 -9.51 6.59
N GLY A 347 25.13 -9.61 7.57
CA GLY A 347 23.76 -9.11 7.49
C GLY A 347 23.72 -7.60 7.27
N SER A 348 22.79 -7.16 6.42
CA SER A 348 22.60 -5.75 6.08
C SER A 348 21.11 -5.45 5.98
N ILE A 349 20.63 -4.49 6.78
CA ILE A 349 19.27 -3.92 6.67
C ILE A 349 19.40 -2.65 5.84
N LYS A 350 18.63 -2.54 4.76
CA LYS A 350 18.82 -1.51 3.72
C LYS A 350 17.59 -0.62 3.61
N HIS A 351 17.83 0.70 3.56
CA HIS A 351 16.80 1.71 3.36
C HIS A 351 17.18 2.59 2.18
N ASP A 352 16.18 3.00 1.41
CA ASP A 352 16.30 3.91 0.29
C ASP A 352 15.33 5.06 0.53
N ILE A 353 15.83 6.15 1.11
CA ILE A 353 15.03 7.22 1.70
C ILE A 353 15.51 8.57 1.19
N SER A 354 14.66 9.58 1.30
CA SER A 354 15.09 10.96 1.08
C SER A 354 14.63 11.87 2.20
N VAL A 355 15.42 12.89 2.50
CA VAL A 355 15.07 13.97 3.43
C VAL A 355 15.48 15.30 2.80
N PRO A 356 14.94 16.45 3.25
CA PRO A 356 15.46 17.74 2.80
C PRO A 356 16.97 17.82 3.02
N ILE A 357 17.72 18.29 2.01
CA ILE A 357 19.20 18.38 2.07
C ILE A 357 19.66 19.07 3.36
N SER A 358 18.99 20.17 3.73
CA SER A 358 19.29 20.94 4.94
C SER A 358 19.09 20.19 6.26
N ALA A 359 18.40 19.04 6.24
CA ALA A 359 18.08 18.25 7.42
C ALA A 359 18.92 16.96 7.53
N ILE A 360 19.79 16.68 6.55
CA ILE A 360 20.63 15.47 6.52
C ILE A 360 21.52 15.35 7.78
N PRO A 361 22.26 16.38 8.24
CA PRO A 361 23.17 16.23 9.39
C PRO A 361 22.42 15.83 10.68
N ASP A 362 21.30 16.50 10.94
CA ASP A 362 20.43 16.21 12.08
C ASP A 362 19.80 14.81 11.96
N PHE A 363 19.33 14.44 10.76
CA PHE A 363 18.78 13.11 10.50
C PHE A 363 19.80 12.01 10.77
N LEU A 364 21.03 12.14 10.26
CA LEU A 364 22.09 11.16 10.46
C LEU A 364 22.46 11.00 11.93
N THR A 365 22.47 12.10 12.69
CA THR A 365 22.72 12.08 14.13
C THR A 365 21.63 11.31 14.87
N GLU A 366 20.36 11.60 14.61
CA GLU A 366 19.25 10.96 15.31
C GLU A 366 19.05 9.51 14.87
N ALA A 367 19.19 9.23 13.57
CA ALA A 367 19.16 7.87 13.05
C ALA A 367 20.30 7.01 13.62
N GLY A 368 21.48 7.58 13.84
CA GLY A 368 22.60 6.91 14.51
C GLY A 368 22.26 6.52 15.96
N ARG A 369 21.68 7.45 16.73
CA ARG A 369 21.20 7.16 18.11
C ARG A 369 20.12 6.10 18.13
N LEU A 370 19.18 6.18 17.19
CA LEU A 370 18.10 5.22 17.04
C LEU A 370 18.65 3.82 16.76
N VAL A 371 19.61 3.69 15.84
CA VAL A 371 20.27 2.41 15.54
C VAL A 371 20.97 1.87 16.78
N GLU A 372 21.80 2.66 17.46
CA GLU A 372 22.53 2.21 18.65
C GLU A 372 21.59 1.79 19.80
N ALA A 373 20.46 2.50 19.99
CA ALA A 373 19.45 2.15 20.97
C ALA A 373 18.66 0.87 20.61
N THR A 374 18.57 0.54 19.32
CA THR A 374 17.81 -0.64 18.83
C THR A 374 18.69 -1.87 18.75
N ILE A 375 19.91 -1.71 18.26
CA ILE A 375 20.90 -2.75 18.02
C ILE A 375 22.25 -2.18 18.48
N PRO A 376 22.62 -2.34 19.77
CA PRO A 376 23.90 -1.85 20.28
C PRO A 376 25.08 -2.39 19.45
N GLY A 377 25.95 -1.50 18.99
CA GLY A 377 27.05 -1.85 18.08
C GLY A 377 26.64 -2.07 16.62
N GLY A 378 25.39 -1.76 16.26
CA GLY A 378 24.95 -1.67 14.86
C GLY A 378 25.82 -0.67 14.11
N ARG A 379 26.11 -0.96 12.84
CA ARG A 379 27.10 -0.18 12.07
C ARG A 379 26.43 0.53 10.88
N PRO A 380 25.97 1.79 11.05
CA PRO A 380 25.42 2.58 9.96
C PRO A 380 26.43 2.81 8.84
N ILE A 381 25.97 2.69 7.60
CA ILE A 381 26.70 3.02 6.38
C ILE A 381 25.77 3.92 5.54
N PRO A 382 25.53 5.18 5.97
CA PRO A 382 24.73 6.14 5.21
C PRO A 382 25.54 6.75 4.06
N PHE A 383 25.23 6.38 2.82
CA PHE A 383 25.84 6.96 1.62
C PHE A 383 24.76 7.31 0.61
N GLY A 384 25.03 8.22 -0.32
CA GLY A 384 24.06 8.55 -1.36
C GLY A 384 24.26 9.91 -2.00
N HIS A 385 23.21 10.34 -2.69
CA HIS A 385 23.15 11.54 -3.52
C HIS A 385 22.83 12.77 -2.66
N LEU A 386 23.86 13.35 -2.04
CA LEU A 386 23.68 14.55 -1.21
C LEU A 386 23.05 15.72 -2.00
N GLY A 387 23.32 15.77 -3.32
CA GLY A 387 22.84 16.80 -4.22
C GLY A 387 21.32 16.89 -4.41
N ASP A 388 20.59 15.80 -4.15
CA ASP A 388 19.13 15.70 -4.28
C ASP A 388 18.40 15.23 -3.01
N GLY A 389 19.15 14.87 -1.97
CA GLY A 389 18.61 14.50 -0.65
C GLY A 389 18.32 13.01 -0.49
N ASN A 390 18.63 12.16 -1.47
CA ASN A 390 18.54 10.71 -1.37
C ASN A 390 19.72 10.11 -0.55
N LEU A 391 19.38 9.25 0.41
CA LEU A 391 20.33 8.47 1.21
C LEU A 391 19.98 6.99 1.17
N HIS A 392 20.97 6.16 0.84
CA HIS A 392 20.96 4.74 1.15
C HIS A 392 21.41 4.54 2.61
N TYR A 393 20.46 4.60 3.54
CA TYR A 393 20.71 4.46 4.98
C TYR A 393 20.79 2.97 5.36
N ASN A 394 21.90 2.32 5.00
CA ASN A 394 22.13 0.92 5.30
C ASN A 394 22.72 0.74 6.70
N ILE A 395 22.41 -0.39 7.33
CA ILE A 395 22.97 -0.80 8.62
C ILE A 395 23.58 -2.19 8.45
N SER A 396 24.89 -2.32 8.69
CA SER A 396 25.56 -3.61 8.79
C SER A 396 25.49 -4.14 10.21
N GLN A 397 25.39 -5.47 10.35
CA GLN A 397 25.37 -6.15 11.64
C GLN A 397 26.61 -5.81 12.49
N PRO A 398 26.53 -5.84 13.82
CA PRO A 398 27.72 -5.89 14.67
C PRO A 398 28.65 -7.05 14.27
N GLN A 399 29.97 -6.88 14.45
CA GLN A 399 30.96 -7.87 14.00
C GLN A 399 30.77 -9.26 14.65
N ASP A 400 30.37 -9.28 15.92
CA ASP A 400 30.25 -10.50 16.73
C ASP A 400 28.81 -11.04 16.83
N MET A 401 27.83 -10.41 16.17
CA MET A 401 26.42 -10.83 16.19
C MET A 401 26.15 -11.90 15.12
N ASP A 402 25.22 -12.82 15.37
CA ASP A 402 24.77 -13.75 14.33
C ASP A 402 23.97 -13.01 13.23
N ARG A 403 24.11 -13.46 11.98
CA ARG A 403 23.43 -12.82 10.84
C ARG A 403 21.91 -12.91 10.96
N GLN A 404 21.37 -14.06 11.37
CA GLN A 404 19.92 -14.24 11.47
C GLN A 404 19.37 -13.48 12.67
N GLU A 405 20.09 -13.49 13.79
CA GLU A 405 19.78 -12.65 14.95
C GLU A 405 19.66 -11.17 14.55
N PHE A 406 20.64 -10.63 13.83
CA PHE A 406 20.59 -9.26 13.32
C PHE A 406 19.38 -9.01 12.40
N LEU A 407 19.13 -9.91 11.45
CA LEU A 407 18.03 -9.76 10.49
C LEU A 407 16.64 -9.89 11.14
N ASN A 408 16.52 -10.51 12.33
CA ASN A 408 15.26 -10.52 13.07
C ASN A 408 14.83 -9.12 13.56
N HIS A 409 15.75 -8.14 13.58
CA HIS A 409 15.43 -6.74 13.87
C HIS A 409 14.91 -5.95 12.66
N TRP A 410 14.85 -6.57 11.47
CA TRP A 410 14.51 -5.89 10.22
C TRP A 410 13.22 -5.08 10.30
N GLU A 411 12.10 -5.70 10.70
CA GLU A 411 10.78 -5.05 10.68
C GLU A 411 10.73 -3.84 11.63
N MET A 412 11.16 -4.04 12.87
CA MET A 412 11.21 -2.98 13.88
C MET A 412 12.13 -1.83 13.45
N LEU A 413 13.33 -2.13 12.92
CA LEU A 413 14.26 -1.08 12.50
C LEU A 413 13.73 -0.32 11.29
N ASN A 414 13.14 -1.02 10.31
CA ASN A 414 12.48 -0.41 9.16
C ASN A 414 11.41 0.59 9.58
N GLN A 415 10.49 0.16 10.45
CA GLN A 415 9.42 1.03 10.95
C GLN A 415 10.00 2.28 11.63
N ARG A 416 10.93 2.10 12.57
CA ARG A 416 11.51 3.22 13.32
C ARG A 416 12.29 4.20 12.44
N ILE A 417 13.01 3.72 11.43
CA ILE A 417 13.71 4.59 10.47
C ILE A 417 12.70 5.33 9.59
N HIS A 418 11.64 4.67 9.11
CA HIS A 418 10.61 5.32 8.30
C HIS A 418 9.81 6.37 9.10
N ASP A 419 9.51 6.11 10.38
CA ASP A 419 8.91 7.08 11.30
C ASP A 419 9.80 8.32 11.43
N LEU A 420 11.11 8.13 11.64
CA LEU A 420 12.07 9.24 11.71
C LEU A 420 12.13 10.02 10.39
N VAL A 421 12.14 9.32 9.25
CA VAL A 421 12.10 9.98 7.93
C VAL A 421 10.85 10.85 7.79
N ARG A 422 9.68 10.38 8.27
CA ARG A 422 8.44 11.18 8.28
C ARG A 422 8.56 12.42 9.18
N GLU A 423 9.14 12.29 10.38
CA GLU A 423 9.39 13.43 11.28
C GLU A 423 10.25 14.52 10.59
N PHE A 424 11.22 14.08 9.79
CA PHE A 424 12.09 14.93 8.96
C PHE A 424 11.45 15.37 7.63
N LYS A 425 10.15 15.09 7.42
CA LYS A 425 9.38 15.42 6.20
C LYS A 425 9.99 14.84 4.93
N GLY A 426 10.57 13.65 5.05
CA GLY A 426 11.18 12.89 3.97
C GLY A 426 10.25 11.89 3.29
N SER A 427 10.84 11.05 2.44
CA SER A 427 10.19 9.90 1.77
C SER A 427 10.86 8.59 2.18
N PHE A 428 10.05 7.57 2.50
CA PHE A 428 10.52 6.20 2.78
C PHE A 428 10.89 5.40 1.50
N SER A 429 10.63 5.99 0.32
CA SER A 429 11.07 5.45 -0.96
C SER A 429 11.51 6.59 -1.87
N ALA A 430 12.81 6.71 -2.10
CA ALA A 430 13.38 7.76 -2.94
C ALA A 430 13.40 7.38 -4.42
N GLU A 431 13.93 6.20 -4.76
CA GLU A 431 14.18 5.81 -6.15
C GLU A 431 13.55 4.48 -6.54
N HIS A 432 13.60 3.46 -5.67
CA HIS A 432 13.24 2.10 -6.08
C HIS A 432 11.75 1.86 -6.35
N GLY A 433 10.88 2.81 -5.99
CA GLY A 433 9.43 2.69 -6.08
C GLY A 433 8.82 1.96 -4.87
N ILE A 434 7.57 1.53 -5.00
CA ILE A 434 6.80 0.87 -3.96
C ILE A 434 6.75 -0.64 -4.19
N GLY A 435 6.49 -1.05 -5.43
CA GLY A 435 6.28 -2.44 -5.82
C GLY A 435 5.23 -3.14 -4.97
N ARG A 436 5.50 -4.42 -4.71
CA ARG A 436 4.78 -5.24 -3.72
C ARG A 436 5.40 -5.10 -2.32
N LEU A 437 6.66 -4.67 -2.23
CA LEU A 437 7.43 -4.66 -0.99
C LEU A 437 6.96 -3.59 0.00
N LYS A 438 6.62 -2.39 -0.48
CA LYS A 438 6.38 -1.21 0.38
C LYS A 438 4.90 -0.78 0.41
N THR A 439 3.98 -1.68 0.10
CA THR A 439 2.53 -1.38 0.05
C THR A 439 1.98 -1.03 1.43
N ALA A 440 2.39 -1.76 2.48
CA ALA A 440 2.05 -1.43 3.86
C ALA A 440 2.60 -0.05 4.29
N ASP A 441 3.84 0.27 3.90
CA ASP A 441 4.42 1.59 4.13
C ASP A 441 3.64 2.69 3.39
N MET A 442 3.17 2.44 2.15
CA MET A 442 2.31 3.39 1.44
C MET A 442 1.01 3.66 2.20
N GLN A 443 0.34 2.62 2.69
CA GLN A 443 -0.89 2.77 3.46
C GLN A 443 -0.66 3.53 4.78
N HIS A 444 0.51 3.32 5.41
CA HIS A 444 0.83 3.92 6.71
C HIS A 444 1.32 5.38 6.61
N TYR A 445 2.24 5.67 5.69
CA TYR A 445 2.96 6.95 5.64
C TYR A 445 2.37 7.97 4.67
N LYS A 446 1.63 7.55 3.64
CA LYS A 446 0.97 8.50 2.72
C LYS A 446 -0.29 9.08 3.32
N SER A 447 -0.58 10.33 2.96
CA SER A 447 -1.82 10.95 3.42
C SER A 447 -3.03 10.23 2.81
N ARG A 448 -4.12 10.17 3.57
CA ARG A 448 -5.40 9.61 3.12
C ARG A 448 -5.85 10.18 1.78
N ILE A 449 -5.66 11.50 1.58
CA ILE A 449 -6.08 12.18 0.35
C ILE A 449 -5.24 11.74 -0.86
N GLU A 450 -3.92 11.62 -0.71
CA GLU A 450 -3.05 11.08 -1.77
C GLU A 450 -3.44 9.65 -2.13
N MET A 451 -3.64 8.79 -1.13
CA MET A 451 -4.07 7.40 -1.35
C MET A 451 -5.43 7.33 -2.06
N THR A 452 -6.39 8.15 -1.64
CA THR A 452 -7.73 8.21 -2.26
C THR A 452 -7.64 8.68 -3.71
N LEU A 453 -6.83 9.69 -4.01
CA LEU A 453 -6.68 10.20 -5.38
C LEU A 453 -6.00 9.18 -6.29
N MET A 454 -4.93 8.52 -5.82
CA MET A 454 -4.27 7.46 -6.58
C MET A 454 -5.22 6.30 -6.87
N LYS A 455 -5.99 5.85 -5.87
CA LYS A 455 -7.02 4.80 -6.06
C LYS A 455 -8.11 5.22 -7.03
N LYS A 456 -8.58 6.48 -6.98
CA LYS A 456 -9.56 7.00 -7.95
C LYS A 456 -9.01 6.97 -9.38
N ILE A 457 -7.76 7.36 -9.59
CA ILE A 457 -7.12 7.31 -10.91
C ILE A 457 -7.00 5.85 -11.38
N LYS A 458 -6.50 4.95 -10.52
CA LYS A 458 -6.41 3.51 -10.79
C LYS A 458 -7.75 2.92 -11.19
N ASN A 459 -8.79 3.09 -10.37
CA ASN A 459 -10.12 2.54 -10.65
C ASN A 459 -10.79 3.16 -11.88
N THR A 460 -10.42 4.39 -12.24
CA THR A 460 -10.95 5.03 -13.46
C THR A 460 -10.32 4.42 -14.71
N LEU A 461 -9.02 4.14 -14.69
CA LEU A 461 -8.30 3.59 -15.84
C LEU A 461 -8.42 2.07 -15.94
N ASP A 462 -8.40 1.37 -14.79
CA ASP A 462 -8.38 -0.08 -14.67
C ASP A 462 -9.41 -0.57 -13.63
N PRO A 463 -10.71 -0.51 -13.94
CA PRO A 463 -11.78 -0.86 -13.00
C PRO A 463 -11.80 -2.35 -12.61
N ASP A 464 -11.25 -3.24 -13.45
CA ASP A 464 -11.16 -4.68 -13.19
C ASP A 464 -9.83 -5.07 -12.50
N ASN A 465 -8.98 -4.09 -12.17
CA ASN A 465 -7.67 -4.29 -11.54
C ASN A 465 -6.78 -5.33 -12.27
N ILE A 466 -6.78 -5.32 -13.60
CA ILE A 466 -5.98 -6.28 -14.38
C ILE A 466 -4.52 -5.84 -14.54
N MET A 467 -4.22 -4.55 -14.40
CA MET A 467 -2.88 -4.01 -14.63
C MET A 467 -2.05 -4.03 -13.35
N ASN A 468 -1.12 -4.98 -13.28
CA ASN A 468 -0.15 -5.19 -12.21
C ASN A 468 -0.77 -5.14 -10.79
N PRO A 469 -1.76 -6.00 -10.48
CA PRO A 469 -2.44 -5.98 -9.19
C PRO A 469 -1.48 -6.26 -8.03
N GLY A 470 -1.82 -5.75 -6.84
CA GLY A 470 -0.98 -5.89 -5.64
C GLY A 470 0.24 -4.95 -5.59
N VAL A 471 0.56 -4.26 -6.69
CA VAL A 471 1.61 -3.24 -6.74
C VAL A 471 1.07 -1.88 -6.33
N ILE A 472 1.87 -1.11 -5.57
CA ILE A 472 1.54 0.18 -4.96
C ILE A 472 0.49 0.11 -3.84
N PHE A 473 -0.60 -0.63 -4.03
CA PHE A 473 -1.75 -0.64 -3.11
C PHE A 473 -1.84 -1.89 -2.21
N GLY A 474 -1.18 -3.00 -2.59
CA GLY A 474 -1.23 -4.29 -1.89
C GLY A 474 -2.40 -5.18 -2.32
N ASP A 475 -2.40 -6.44 -1.87
CA ASP A 475 -3.45 -7.42 -2.21
C ASP A 475 -4.77 -7.17 -1.46
N ASP A 476 -4.72 -6.33 -0.42
CA ASP A 476 -5.86 -5.85 0.38
C ASP A 476 -6.63 -4.72 -0.33
N ASP A 477 -6.71 -4.76 -1.67
CA ASP A 477 -7.32 -3.72 -2.52
C ASP A 477 -8.86 -3.63 -2.40
N ALA A 478 -9.40 -4.09 -1.26
CA ALA A 478 -10.74 -3.81 -0.76
C ALA A 478 -10.77 -3.31 0.70
N GLN A 479 -9.64 -2.95 1.32
CA GLN A 479 -9.68 -2.31 2.65
C GLN A 479 -10.15 -0.87 2.53
N ASP A 480 -11.39 -0.70 2.99
CA ASP A 480 -12.04 0.57 3.24
C ASP A 480 -11.22 1.37 4.26
N PRO A 481 -10.75 2.58 3.91
CA PRO A 481 -9.86 3.36 4.77
C PRO A 481 -10.50 3.82 6.08
N ASP A 482 -11.81 3.61 6.26
CA ASP A 482 -12.53 4.06 7.44
C ASP A 482 -12.37 3.14 8.66
N PHE A 483 -11.89 1.90 8.49
CA PHE A 483 -11.71 0.93 9.58
C PHE A 483 -10.52 0.00 9.37
N GLN A 484 -10.05 -0.60 10.46
CA GLN A 484 -9.12 -1.72 10.44
C GLN A 484 -9.88 -3.04 10.59
N GLU A 485 -9.48 -4.05 9.82
CA GLU A 485 -9.96 -5.42 9.95
C GLU A 485 -9.06 -6.18 10.91
N LYS A 486 -9.63 -6.73 11.97
CA LYS A 486 -8.88 -7.38 13.05
C LYS A 486 -9.54 -8.68 13.49
N TYR A 487 -8.76 -9.48 14.21
CA TYR A 487 -9.20 -10.78 14.72
C TYR A 487 -8.78 -10.96 16.17
N TYR A 488 -9.61 -11.68 16.93
CA TYR A 488 -9.30 -12.16 18.28
C TYR A 488 -9.70 -13.63 18.40
N TYR A 489 -9.26 -14.29 19.46
CA TYR A 489 -9.63 -15.66 19.73
C TYR A 489 -10.62 -15.70 20.90
N SER A 490 -11.71 -16.44 20.73
CA SER A 490 -12.60 -16.76 21.85
C SER A 490 -11.89 -17.64 22.87
N GLN A 491 -12.47 -17.75 24.06
CA GLN A 491 -12.00 -18.62 25.15
C GLN A 491 -11.80 -20.10 24.77
N ASP A 492 -12.55 -20.59 23.79
CA ASP A 492 -12.52 -21.96 23.27
C ASP A 492 -11.65 -22.08 22.00
N GLY A 493 -10.94 -21.01 21.62
CA GLY A 493 -9.92 -21.01 20.57
C GLY A 493 -10.46 -20.75 19.16
N LEU A 494 -11.73 -20.36 19.01
CA LEU A 494 -12.33 -20.00 17.73
C LEU A 494 -11.87 -18.59 17.31
N ARG A 495 -11.45 -18.42 16.06
CA ARG A 495 -11.00 -17.10 15.55
C ARG A 495 -12.20 -16.26 15.14
N LEU A 496 -12.38 -15.14 15.82
CA LEU A 496 -13.48 -14.20 15.62
C LEU A 496 -12.97 -12.88 15.04
N TYR A 497 -13.81 -12.23 14.25
CA TYR A 497 -13.48 -11.04 13.48
C TYR A 497 -14.18 -9.79 14.01
N TYR A 498 -13.55 -8.64 13.84
CA TYR A 498 -14.17 -7.33 14.10
C TYR A 498 -13.58 -6.24 13.20
N ARG A 499 -14.36 -5.17 13.04
CA ARG A 499 -13.92 -3.91 12.42
C ARG A 499 -13.72 -2.85 13.49
N ASP A 500 -12.60 -2.14 13.41
CA ASP A 500 -12.23 -1.07 14.33
C ASP A 500 -12.15 0.27 13.60
N TYR A 501 -13.17 1.10 13.79
CA TYR A 501 -13.29 2.44 13.24
C TYR A 501 -12.72 3.44 14.26
N ASN A 502 -11.41 3.67 14.21
CA ASN A 502 -10.70 4.57 15.13
C ASN A 502 -10.04 5.75 14.40
N GLN A 503 -10.86 6.61 13.76
CA GLN A 503 -10.33 7.72 12.96
C GLN A 503 -9.79 8.90 13.79
N GLY A 504 -10.18 9.01 15.07
CA GLY A 504 -9.89 10.17 15.91
C GLY A 504 -8.88 9.95 17.04
N ASN A 505 -8.45 8.71 17.31
CA ASN A 505 -7.71 8.36 18.53
C ASN A 505 -8.39 8.97 19.78
N SER A 506 -9.70 8.74 19.88
CA SER A 506 -10.58 9.42 20.83
C SER A 506 -10.44 8.83 22.24
N ASP A 507 -10.31 9.70 23.24
CA ASP A 507 -10.36 9.32 24.66
C ASP A 507 -11.81 9.11 25.18
N LYS A 508 -12.82 9.25 24.31
CA LYS A 508 -14.23 9.01 24.68
C LYS A 508 -14.51 7.52 24.80
N THR A 509 -15.52 7.17 25.62
CA THR A 509 -16.02 5.80 25.75
C THR A 509 -16.36 5.20 24.38
N PRO A 510 -15.75 4.07 23.96
CA PRO A 510 -16.00 3.44 22.67
C PRO A 510 -17.44 2.93 22.50
N LEU A 511 -17.92 2.92 21.26
CA LEU A 511 -19.18 2.29 20.88
C LEU A 511 -18.92 0.84 20.43
N LEU A 512 -19.58 -0.12 21.07
CA LEU A 512 -19.48 -1.55 20.74
C LEU A 512 -20.75 -2.04 20.05
N CYS A 513 -20.66 -2.36 18.76
CA CYS A 513 -21.77 -2.75 17.91
C CYS A 513 -21.91 -4.28 17.79
N LEU A 514 -23.09 -4.80 18.09
CA LEU A 514 -23.42 -6.24 18.10
C LEU A 514 -24.62 -6.53 17.17
N HIS A 515 -24.40 -7.31 16.11
CA HIS A 515 -25.36 -7.52 15.03
C HIS A 515 -26.51 -8.49 15.38
N GLY A 516 -27.52 -8.55 14.51
CA GLY A 516 -28.66 -9.48 14.60
C GLY A 516 -28.32 -10.93 14.19
N LEU A 517 -29.26 -11.86 14.41
CA LEU A 517 -29.05 -13.31 14.36
C LEU A 517 -28.31 -13.85 13.11
N THR A 518 -28.72 -13.41 11.91
CA THR A 518 -28.16 -13.84 10.62
C THR A 518 -27.42 -12.71 9.90
N ARG A 519 -26.97 -11.72 10.67
CA ARG A 519 -26.31 -10.50 10.18
C ARG A 519 -24.82 -10.53 10.52
N ASN A 520 -24.09 -9.48 10.19
CA ASN A 520 -22.65 -9.33 10.42
C ASN A 520 -22.31 -7.84 10.61
N VAL A 521 -21.03 -7.52 10.82
CA VAL A 521 -20.54 -6.16 11.06
C VAL A 521 -20.96 -5.13 10.02
N ARG A 522 -21.24 -5.53 8.77
CA ARG A 522 -21.46 -4.60 7.65
C ARG A 522 -22.74 -3.81 7.79
N ASP A 523 -23.68 -4.28 8.61
CA ASP A 523 -24.91 -3.54 8.96
C ASP A 523 -24.63 -2.23 9.68
N PHE A 524 -23.51 -2.15 10.41
CA PHE A 524 -23.15 -0.95 11.14
C PHE A 524 -22.36 0.06 10.30
N ASN A 525 -22.07 -0.19 9.02
CA ASN A 525 -21.18 0.68 8.21
C ASN A 525 -21.63 2.16 8.22
N LYS A 526 -22.94 2.43 8.01
CA LYS A 526 -23.48 3.81 8.01
C LYS A 526 -23.35 4.44 9.41
N PHE A 527 -23.68 3.69 10.46
CA PHE A 527 -23.59 4.12 11.86
C PHE A 527 -22.14 4.39 12.29
N ALA A 528 -21.26 3.42 12.07
CA ALA A 528 -19.86 3.49 12.49
C ALA A 528 -19.14 4.66 11.83
N ARG A 529 -19.33 4.90 10.53
CA ARG A 529 -18.76 6.08 9.84
C ARG A 529 -19.29 7.41 10.37
N HIS A 530 -20.53 7.46 10.83
CA HIS A 530 -21.08 8.69 11.40
C HIS A 530 -20.42 9.02 12.74
N PHE A 531 -20.27 8.02 13.62
CA PHE A 531 -19.73 8.22 14.97
C PHE A 531 -18.20 8.16 15.04
N SER A 532 -17.52 7.54 14.07
CA SER A 532 -16.05 7.37 14.06
C SER A 532 -15.27 8.69 14.00
N ALA A 533 -15.94 9.77 13.60
CA ALA A 533 -15.39 11.13 13.64
C ALA A 533 -15.09 11.62 15.06
N GLU A 534 -15.83 11.13 16.07
CA GLU A 534 -15.71 11.59 17.46
C GLU A 534 -15.44 10.46 18.46
N TYR A 535 -15.83 9.22 18.15
CA TYR A 535 -15.74 8.06 19.02
C TYR A 535 -14.97 6.95 18.31
N ARG A 536 -14.30 6.07 19.07
CA ARG A 536 -13.90 4.77 18.53
C ARG A 536 -15.15 3.91 18.40
N VAL A 537 -15.40 3.33 17.23
CA VAL A 537 -16.54 2.42 17.01
C VAL A 537 -16.02 1.04 16.62
N ILE A 538 -16.48 0.02 17.31
CA ILE A 538 -16.01 -1.35 17.12
C ILE A 538 -17.22 -2.23 16.80
N CYS A 539 -17.18 -2.92 15.67
CA CYS A 539 -18.25 -3.80 15.22
C CYS A 539 -17.74 -5.25 15.20
N LEU A 540 -18.41 -6.16 15.90
CA LEU A 540 -17.97 -7.57 16.00
C LEU A 540 -18.82 -8.48 15.12
N ASP A 541 -18.18 -9.44 14.46
CA ASP A 541 -18.86 -10.62 13.93
C ASP A 541 -18.92 -11.69 15.03
N MET A 542 -20.13 -12.14 15.37
CA MET A 542 -20.32 -13.28 16.25
C MET A 542 -19.90 -14.58 15.54
N ARG A 543 -19.50 -15.60 16.30
CA ARG A 543 -19.15 -16.93 15.75
C ARG A 543 -20.18 -17.41 14.72
N GLY A 544 -19.74 -17.96 13.60
CA GLY A 544 -20.61 -18.43 12.53
C GLY A 544 -21.21 -17.36 11.61
N ARG A 545 -20.76 -16.09 11.68
CA ARG A 545 -21.25 -15.00 10.82
C ARG A 545 -20.10 -14.24 10.18
N GLY A 546 -20.33 -13.75 8.97
CA GLY A 546 -19.37 -12.92 8.25
C GLY A 546 -18.00 -13.58 8.16
N ASN A 547 -16.99 -12.88 8.68
CA ASN A 547 -15.59 -13.31 8.65
C ASN A 547 -15.13 -14.06 9.92
N SER A 548 -16.02 -14.24 10.92
CA SER A 548 -15.75 -15.10 12.07
C SER A 548 -15.86 -16.58 11.70
N GLU A 549 -15.02 -17.42 12.32
CA GLU A 549 -15.05 -18.86 12.08
C GLU A 549 -16.40 -19.48 12.46
N TYR A 550 -16.74 -20.57 11.76
CA TYR A 550 -17.93 -21.37 12.05
C TYR A 550 -17.59 -22.35 13.17
N ASP A 551 -18.50 -22.49 14.12
CA ASP A 551 -18.30 -23.39 15.25
C ASP A 551 -18.49 -24.85 14.81
N PRO A 552 -17.50 -25.73 15.04
CA PRO A 552 -17.67 -27.16 14.74
C PRO A 552 -18.77 -27.82 15.58
N ASP A 553 -19.12 -27.25 16.74
CA ASP A 553 -20.28 -27.64 17.55
C ASP A 553 -21.38 -26.57 17.44
N TYR A 554 -22.36 -26.81 16.57
CA TYR A 554 -23.46 -25.88 16.36
C TYR A 554 -24.32 -25.62 17.62
N MET A 555 -24.20 -26.44 18.67
CA MET A 555 -24.89 -26.20 19.95
C MET A 555 -24.33 -24.99 20.71
N ASN A 556 -23.15 -24.51 20.32
CA ASN A 556 -22.57 -23.28 20.84
C ASN A 556 -23.20 -22.00 20.26
N TYR A 557 -24.09 -22.12 19.27
CA TYR A 557 -24.82 -20.99 18.71
C TYR A 557 -25.95 -20.48 19.63
N GLN A 558 -25.60 -20.03 20.84
CA GLN A 558 -26.53 -19.56 21.87
C GLN A 558 -26.03 -18.30 22.57
N ILE A 559 -26.97 -17.51 23.11
CA ILE A 559 -26.69 -16.21 23.74
C ILE A 559 -25.61 -16.27 24.84
N PRO A 560 -25.61 -17.26 25.77
CA PRO A 560 -24.57 -17.32 26.80
C PRO A 560 -23.15 -17.42 26.23
N THR A 561 -22.97 -18.20 25.16
CA THR A 561 -21.69 -18.35 24.49
C THR A 561 -21.28 -17.05 23.80
N TYR A 562 -22.19 -16.39 23.09
CA TYR A 562 -21.89 -15.10 22.44
C TYR A 562 -21.56 -14.00 23.46
N ALA A 563 -22.24 -13.97 24.62
CA ALA A 563 -21.93 -13.02 25.68
C ALA A 563 -20.52 -13.22 26.23
N GLN A 564 -20.08 -14.47 26.31
CA GLN A 564 -18.74 -14.80 26.75
C GLN A 564 -17.66 -14.49 25.69
N ASP A 565 -17.99 -14.61 24.39
CA ASP A 565 -17.14 -14.10 23.29
C ASP A 565 -16.93 -12.58 23.42
N VAL A 566 -18.00 -11.82 23.69
CA VAL A 566 -17.94 -10.37 23.91
C VAL A 566 -17.09 -10.01 25.14
N LEU A 567 -17.22 -10.75 26.25
CA LEU A 567 -16.36 -10.53 27.42
C LEU A 567 -14.89 -10.79 27.12
N THR A 568 -14.59 -11.85 26.38
CA THR A 568 -13.22 -12.18 25.93
C THR A 568 -12.67 -11.08 25.02
N PHE A 569 -13.50 -10.54 24.14
CA PHE A 569 -13.14 -9.41 23.28
C PHE A 569 -12.79 -8.14 24.08
N LEU A 570 -13.61 -7.79 25.07
CA LEU A 570 -13.38 -6.59 25.90
C LEU A 570 -12.02 -6.68 26.63
N GLU A 571 -11.66 -7.87 27.12
CA GLU A 571 -10.35 -8.13 27.72
C GLU A 571 -9.21 -8.05 26.70
N HIS A 572 -9.41 -8.63 25.51
CA HIS A 572 -8.42 -8.60 24.42
C HIS A 572 -8.06 -7.18 24.00
N GLU A 573 -9.06 -6.30 23.87
CA GLU A 573 -8.86 -4.90 23.46
C GLU A 573 -8.53 -3.96 24.63
N GLY A 574 -8.50 -4.46 25.87
CA GLY A 574 -8.26 -3.64 27.06
C GLY A 574 -9.34 -2.58 27.28
N LEU A 575 -10.59 -2.88 26.96
CA LEU A 575 -11.72 -1.95 27.07
C LEU A 575 -12.34 -2.02 28.46
N GLU A 576 -12.04 -1.01 29.29
CA GLU A 576 -12.58 -0.92 30.65
C GLU A 576 -14.07 -0.54 30.67
N GLN A 577 -14.54 0.20 29.66
CA GLN A 577 -15.93 0.65 29.58
C GLN A 577 -16.36 0.89 28.12
N VAL A 578 -17.60 0.53 27.77
CA VAL A 578 -18.18 0.72 26.42
C VAL A 578 -19.64 1.20 26.49
N ILE A 579 -20.13 1.78 25.39
CA ILE A 579 -21.56 1.94 25.11
C ILE A 579 -21.96 0.88 24.09
N ALA A 580 -22.80 -0.07 24.49
CA ALA A 580 -23.20 -1.17 23.61
C ALA A 580 -24.35 -0.76 22.69
N VAL A 581 -24.25 -1.06 21.40
CA VAL A 581 -25.29 -0.88 20.38
C VAL A 581 -25.68 -2.26 19.84
N GLY A 582 -26.77 -2.81 20.36
CA GLY A 582 -27.17 -4.19 20.09
C GLY A 582 -28.44 -4.27 19.23
N THR A 583 -28.32 -4.89 18.06
CA THR A 583 -29.45 -5.12 17.15
C THR A 583 -30.04 -6.51 17.36
N SER A 584 -31.32 -6.61 17.71
CA SER A 584 -32.03 -7.89 17.88
C SER A 584 -31.26 -8.83 18.84
N MET A 585 -30.76 -9.98 18.35
CA MET A 585 -29.86 -10.88 19.09
C MET A 585 -28.71 -10.14 19.80
N GLY A 586 -28.07 -9.18 19.15
CA GLY A 586 -27.00 -8.37 19.74
C GLY A 586 -27.44 -7.55 20.95
N GLY A 587 -28.70 -7.14 21.01
CA GLY A 587 -29.27 -6.47 22.20
C GLY A 587 -29.51 -7.45 23.35
N LEU A 588 -29.91 -8.70 23.08
CA LEU A 588 -29.97 -9.74 24.12
C LEU A 588 -28.57 -10.03 24.69
N ILE A 589 -27.55 -10.10 23.84
CA ILE A 589 -26.15 -10.25 24.25
C ILE A 589 -25.72 -9.08 25.13
N ALA A 590 -26.00 -7.83 24.72
CA ALA A 590 -25.68 -6.65 25.51
C ALA A 590 -26.35 -6.66 26.89
N MET A 591 -27.60 -7.11 27.00
CA MET A 591 -28.28 -7.26 28.29
C MET A 591 -27.62 -8.33 29.17
N VAL A 592 -27.24 -9.48 28.61
CA VAL A 592 -26.54 -10.54 29.37
C VAL A 592 -25.19 -10.02 29.88
N VAL A 593 -24.39 -9.39 29.02
CA VAL A 593 -23.10 -8.82 29.41
C VAL A 593 -23.28 -7.72 30.46
N GLY A 594 -24.27 -6.83 30.31
CA GLY A 594 -24.56 -5.78 31.29
C GLY A 594 -24.99 -6.30 32.66
N VAL A 595 -25.64 -7.46 32.73
CA VAL A 595 -25.96 -8.13 34.01
C VAL A 595 -24.72 -8.81 34.60
N MET A 596 -23.90 -9.47 33.77
CA MET A 596 -22.70 -10.19 34.23
C MET A 596 -21.56 -9.26 34.66
N ARG A 597 -21.38 -8.15 33.94
CA ARG A 597 -20.31 -7.16 34.12
C ARG A 597 -20.88 -5.74 33.96
N PRO A 598 -21.67 -5.26 34.93
CA PRO A 598 -22.23 -3.91 34.86
C PRO A 598 -21.16 -2.81 34.85
N ASP A 599 -19.96 -3.10 35.36
CA ASP A 599 -18.82 -2.19 35.41
C ASP A 599 -18.30 -1.78 34.02
N VAL A 600 -18.42 -2.66 33.02
CA VAL A 600 -17.92 -2.39 31.66
C VAL A 600 -18.96 -1.70 30.76
N MET A 601 -20.18 -1.47 31.24
CA MET A 601 -21.28 -0.91 30.44
C MET A 601 -21.62 0.52 30.88
N LYS A 602 -21.24 1.53 30.08
CA LYS A 602 -21.64 2.92 30.29
C LYS A 602 -23.11 3.15 29.95
N ALA A 603 -23.60 2.55 28.87
CA ALA A 603 -24.99 2.60 28.44
C ALA A 603 -25.28 1.48 27.42
N ILE A 604 -26.56 1.19 27.19
CA ILE A 604 -27.01 0.20 26.20
C ILE A 604 -28.04 0.83 25.26
N ILE A 605 -27.83 0.67 23.96
CA ILE A 605 -28.77 1.04 22.90
C ILE A 605 -29.33 -0.26 22.31
N LEU A 606 -30.61 -0.52 22.56
CA LEU A 606 -31.35 -1.67 22.06
C LEU A 606 -32.01 -1.32 20.74
N ASN A 607 -31.61 -1.97 19.64
CA ASN A 607 -32.23 -1.80 18.34
C ASN A 607 -33.25 -2.93 18.08
N ASP A 608 -34.51 -2.56 18.31
CA ASP A 608 -35.75 -3.29 18.08
C ASP A 608 -35.84 -4.65 18.78
N ILE A 609 -35.48 -4.65 20.07
CA ILE A 609 -35.55 -5.80 20.97
C ILE A 609 -35.85 -5.34 22.40
N GLY A 610 -36.45 -6.21 23.20
CA GLY A 610 -36.79 -5.92 24.60
C GLY A 610 -37.04 -7.19 25.42
N PRO A 611 -37.53 -7.05 26.66
CA PRO A 611 -37.74 -8.16 27.58
C PRO A 611 -38.97 -9.04 27.28
N GLU A 612 -39.63 -8.77 26.16
CA GLU A 612 -40.74 -9.56 25.65
C GLU A 612 -40.66 -9.54 24.12
N ILE A 613 -40.69 -10.72 23.51
CA ILE A 613 -40.53 -10.92 22.07
C ILE A 613 -41.86 -11.46 21.54
N ASP A 614 -42.46 -10.79 20.56
CA ASP A 614 -43.74 -11.23 19.99
C ASP A 614 -43.56 -12.60 19.28
N PRO A 615 -44.39 -13.62 19.61
CA PRO A 615 -44.33 -14.94 18.99
C PRO A 615 -44.40 -14.92 17.46
N LYS A 616 -45.10 -13.95 16.86
CA LYS A 616 -45.21 -13.82 15.40
C LYS A 616 -43.86 -13.53 14.75
N GLY A 617 -43.06 -12.66 15.37
CA GLY A 617 -41.71 -12.35 14.89
C GLY A 617 -40.79 -13.57 15.02
N ILE A 618 -40.91 -14.34 16.10
CA ILE A 618 -40.17 -15.61 16.28
C ILE A 618 -40.53 -16.61 15.18
N GLU A 619 -41.82 -16.80 14.90
CA GLU A 619 -42.30 -17.71 13.84
C GLU A 619 -41.78 -17.29 12.45
N ARG A 620 -41.80 -15.99 12.14
CA ARG A 620 -41.23 -15.46 10.89
C ARG A 620 -39.74 -15.76 10.78
N ILE A 621 -38.97 -15.51 11.84
CA ILE A 621 -37.52 -15.77 11.85
C ILE A 621 -37.24 -17.27 11.67
N ALA A 622 -37.93 -18.12 12.41
CA ALA A 622 -37.81 -19.58 12.28
C ALA A 622 -38.14 -20.09 10.87
N GLY A 623 -39.00 -19.37 10.13
CA GLY A 623 -39.40 -19.71 8.76
C GLY A 623 -38.32 -19.54 7.69
N PHE A 624 -37.27 -18.73 7.91
CA PHE A 624 -36.22 -18.50 6.89
C PHE A 624 -34.80 -18.90 7.32
N VAL A 625 -34.52 -18.96 8.63
CA VAL A 625 -33.16 -19.24 9.12
C VAL A 625 -32.74 -20.68 8.84
N GLY A 626 -31.58 -20.86 8.21
CA GLY A 626 -31.02 -22.18 7.87
C GLY A 626 -31.66 -22.88 6.68
N ASN A 627 -32.41 -22.15 5.84
CA ASN A 627 -33.06 -22.72 4.64
C ASN A 627 -32.11 -22.90 3.44
N GLY A 628 -30.84 -22.51 3.55
CA GLY A 628 -29.85 -22.72 2.48
C GLY A 628 -30.08 -21.88 1.23
N ALA A 629 -30.52 -20.63 1.38
CA ALA A 629 -30.75 -19.72 0.25
C ALA A 629 -29.47 -19.56 -0.60
N SER A 630 -29.61 -19.76 -1.92
CA SER A 630 -28.53 -19.73 -2.90
C SER A 630 -29.05 -19.16 -4.21
N PHE A 631 -28.27 -18.28 -4.85
CA PHE A 631 -28.64 -17.61 -6.10
C PHE A 631 -27.49 -17.66 -7.12
N GLN A 632 -27.80 -17.59 -8.41
CA GLN A 632 -26.80 -17.66 -9.49
C GLN A 632 -26.07 -16.34 -9.74
N GLY A 633 -26.49 -15.26 -9.08
CA GLY A 633 -25.81 -13.95 -9.16
C GLY A 633 -26.53 -12.87 -8.36
N TRP A 634 -25.86 -11.73 -8.19
CA TRP A 634 -26.36 -10.60 -7.41
C TRP A 634 -27.74 -10.08 -7.82
N PRO A 635 -28.10 -9.94 -9.13
CA PRO A 635 -29.43 -9.46 -9.51
C PRO A 635 -30.57 -10.37 -9.02
N GLU A 636 -30.36 -11.69 -9.02
CA GLU A 636 -31.35 -12.65 -8.53
C GLU A 636 -31.49 -12.55 -7.00
N ALA A 637 -30.36 -12.46 -6.28
CA ALA A 637 -30.35 -12.28 -4.84
C ALA A 637 -31.07 -10.97 -4.42
N VAL A 638 -30.79 -9.85 -5.11
CA VAL A 638 -31.43 -8.56 -4.84
C VAL A 638 -32.93 -8.62 -5.09
N ALA A 639 -33.36 -9.25 -6.20
CA ALA A 639 -34.78 -9.42 -6.50
C ALA A 639 -35.48 -10.27 -5.42
N ALA A 640 -34.87 -11.37 -4.98
CA ALA A 640 -35.41 -12.21 -3.91
C ALA A 640 -35.51 -11.46 -2.57
N MET A 641 -34.49 -10.64 -2.24
CA MET A 641 -34.48 -9.82 -1.03
C MET A 641 -35.56 -8.73 -1.05
N LYS A 642 -35.75 -8.06 -2.19
CA LYS A 642 -36.85 -7.10 -2.40
C LYS A 642 -38.20 -7.76 -2.16
N VAL A 643 -38.46 -8.92 -2.77
CA VAL A 643 -39.74 -9.63 -2.64
C VAL A 643 -40.04 -10.01 -1.19
N THR A 644 -39.03 -10.48 -0.46
CA THR A 644 -39.21 -11.00 0.90
C THR A 644 -39.25 -9.91 1.98
N ASN A 645 -38.58 -8.77 1.76
CA ASN A 645 -38.39 -7.75 2.79
C ASN A 645 -39.02 -6.39 2.46
N ALA A 646 -39.63 -6.17 1.29
CA ALA A 646 -40.20 -4.87 0.91
C ALA A 646 -41.21 -4.32 1.92
N ALA A 647 -41.98 -5.20 2.59
CA ALA A 647 -42.92 -4.77 3.64
C ALA A 647 -42.21 -4.26 4.91
N LEU A 648 -40.97 -4.68 5.15
CA LEU A 648 -40.16 -4.26 6.30
C LEU A 648 -39.46 -2.91 6.07
N PHE A 649 -39.15 -2.63 4.80
CA PHE A 649 -38.43 -1.42 4.35
C PHE A 649 -39.14 -0.79 3.13
N PRO A 650 -40.32 -0.18 3.34
CA PRO A 650 -41.22 0.26 2.25
C PRO A 650 -40.66 1.41 1.39
N ASP A 651 -39.63 2.11 1.87
CA ASP A 651 -39.01 3.28 1.23
C ASP A 651 -37.55 3.07 0.83
N TYR A 652 -37.03 1.84 0.88
CA TYR A 652 -35.69 1.51 0.38
C TYR A 652 -35.59 1.77 -1.13
N SER A 653 -34.53 2.48 -1.51
CA SER A 653 -34.14 2.66 -2.92
C SER A 653 -33.55 1.38 -3.51
N ASP A 654 -33.38 1.34 -4.84
CA ASP A 654 -32.70 0.21 -5.48
C ASP A 654 -31.28 0.01 -4.94
N GLU A 655 -30.57 1.09 -4.63
CA GLU A 655 -29.24 1.08 -4.02
C GLU A 655 -29.27 0.52 -2.58
N ASP A 656 -30.26 0.92 -1.77
CA ASP A 656 -30.40 0.36 -0.41
C ASP A 656 -30.65 -1.15 -0.44
N TRP A 657 -31.39 -1.64 -1.43
CA TRP A 657 -31.59 -3.08 -1.62
C TRP A 657 -30.34 -3.81 -2.06
N GLU A 658 -29.52 -3.20 -2.91
CA GLU A 658 -28.22 -3.76 -3.30
C GLU A 658 -27.30 -3.87 -2.09
N ILE A 659 -27.15 -2.80 -1.31
CA ILE A 659 -26.34 -2.77 -0.09
C ILE A 659 -26.87 -3.78 0.93
N PHE A 660 -28.18 -3.80 1.18
CA PHE A 660 -28.80 -4.73 2.12
C PHE A 660 -28.54 -6.18 1.72
N THR A 661 -28.59 -6.49 0.43
CA THR A 661 -28.30 -7.83 -0.11
C THR A 661 -26.82 -8.17 0.04
N GLN A 662 -25.91 -7.27 -0.35
CA GLN A 662 -24.45 -7.46 -0.22
C GLN A 662 -24.01 -7.61 1.24
N ASN A 663 -24.70 -6.97 2.18
CA ASN A 663 -24.45 -7.19 3.60
C ASN A 663 -24.89 -8.58 4.06
N SER A 664 -25.94 -9.15 3.45
CA SER A 664 -26.57 -10.41 3.87
C SER A 664 -25.95 -11.67 3.28
N PHE A 665 -25.33 -11.55 2.10
CA PHE A 665 -24.83 -12.66 1.31
C PHE A 665 -23.36 -12.49 0.95
N ARG A 666 -22.72 -13.59 0.58
CA ARG A 666 -21.37 -13.61 -0.01
C ARG A 666 -21.36 -14.40 -1.32
N GLU A 667 -20.42 -14.04 -2.17
CA GLU A 667 -20.18 -14.74 -3.44
C GLU A 667 -19.16 -15.86 -3.24
N GLN A 668 -19.49 -17.06 -3.73
CA GLN A 668 -18.57 -18.19 -3.78
C GLN A 668 -17.67 -18.13 -5.01
N LYS A 669 -16.59 -18.92 -5.01
CA LYS A 669 -15.63 -18.97 -6.13
C LYS A 669 -16.24 -19.36 -7.47
N ASP A 670 -17.38 -20.06 -7.46
CA ASP A 670 -18.12 -20.47 -8.65
C ASP A 670 -19.16 -19.42 -9.11
N GLY A 671 -19.20 -18.25 -8.47
CA GLY A 671 -20.15 -17.17 -8.75
C GLY A 671 -21.49 -17.28 -8.03
N THR A 672 -21.70 -18.35 -7.26
CA THR A 672 -22.97 -18.57 -6.54
C THR A 672 -23.04 -17.67 -5.29
N ILE A 673 -24.17 -17.01 -5.09
CA ILE A 673 -24.42 -16.14 -3.93
C ILE A 673 -25.11 -16.95 -2.83
N ILE A 674 -24.51 -17.02 -1.65
CA ILE A 674 -25.06 -17.72 -0.47
C ILE A 674 -25.11 -16.83 0.75
N ALA A 675 -25.97 -17.16 1.71
CA ALA A 675 -26.09 -16.38 2.94
C ALA A 675 -24.77 -16.36 3.72
N ASP A 676 -24.37 -15.19 4.23
CA ASP A 676 -23.07 -15.01 4.89
C ASP A 676 -23.13 -15.32 6.40
N TYR A 677 -23.65 -16.51 6.70
CA TYR A 677 -23.70 -17.11 8.02
C TYR A 677 -23.79 -18.65 7.93
N ASP A 678 -23.42 -19.34 9.00
CA ASP A 678 -23.53 -20.80 9.11
C ASP A 678 -24.99 -21.26 9.16
N GLN A 679 -25.40 -22.08 8.20
CA GLN A 679 -26.77 -22.61 8.13
C GLN A 679 -27.12 -23.47 9.35
N ASN A 680 -26.13 -24.03 10.05
CA ASN A 680 -26.35 -24.79 11.29
C ASN A 680 -26.89 -23.93 12.44
N ILE A 681 -26.83 -22.60 12.36
CA ILE A 681 -27.54 -21.71 13.29
C ILE A 681 -29.05 -22.01 13.29
N GLY A 682 -29.64 -22.31 12.13
CA GLY A 682 -31.05 -22.71 12.04
C GLY A 682 -31.32 -24.07 12.67
N THR A 683 -30.37 -25.01 12.57
CA THR A 683 -30.46 -26.32 13.24
C THR A 683 -30.40 -26.16 14.75
N ALA A 684 -29.42 -25.39 15.25
CA ALA A 684 -29.28 -25.06 16.66
C ALA A 684 -30.57 -24.45 17.23
N MET A 685 -31.18 -23.49 16.52
CA MET A 685 -32.44 -22.88 16.97
C MET A 685 -33.60 -23.87 17.09
N ARG A 686 -33.72 -24.83 16.17
CA ARG A 686 -34.80 -25.83 16.21
C ARG A 686 -34.61 -26.84 17.33
N GLU A 687 -33.36 -27.24 17.59
CA GLU A 687 -33.03 -28.28 18.56
C GLU A 687 -32.88 -27.75 20.00
N ASN A 688 -32.52 -26.47 20.16
CA ASN A 688 -32.39 -25.78 21.47
C ASN A 688 -33.48 -24.72 21.72
N ALA A 689 -34.64 -24.79 21.06
CA ALA A 689 -35.69 -23.77 21.18
C ALA A 689 -36.11 -23.45 22.64
N GLU A 690 -36.03 -24.43 23.55
CA GLU A 690 -36.33 -24.24 24.98
C GLU A 690 -35.21 -23.53 25.77
N ASN A 691 -33.96 -23.51 25.27
CA ASN A 691 -32.78 -22.96 25.95
C ASN A 691 -32.19 -21.69 25.26
N ALA A 692 -32.66 -21.34 24.06
CA ALA A 692 -32.03 -20.30 23.23
C ALA A 692 -32.29 -18.85 23.70
N ILE A 693 -33.35 -18.62 24.49
CA ILE A 693 -33.72 -17.31 25.04
C ILE A 693 -33.71 -17.42 26.57
N PRO A 694 -33.07 -16.48 27.30
CA PRO A 694 -33.13 -16.47 28.76
C PRO A 694 -34.57 -16.55 29.27
N VAL A 695 -34.83 -17.48 30.19
CA VAL A 695 -36.18 -17.88 30.62
C VAL A 695 -36.98 -16.74 31.29
N ASP A 696 -36.31 -15.66 31.75
CA ASP A 696 -36.96 -14.46 32.30
C ASP A 696 -36.22 -13.16 31.91
N LEU A 697 -36.50 -12.65 30.70
CA LEU A 697 -35.92 -11.42 30.19
C LEU A 697 -36.37 -10.16 30.96
N TRP A 698 -37.55 -10.16 31.60
CA TRP A 698 -38.02 -9.01 32.39
C TRP A 698 -37.18 -8.83 33.66
N THR A 699 -36.83 -9.93 34.32
CA THR A 699 -35.91 -9.88 35.48
C THR A 699 -34.53 -9.41 35.05
N MET A 700 -34.02 -9.90 33.91
CA MET A 700 -32.74 -9.43 33.36
C MET A 700 -32.75 -7.93 33.04
N PHE A 701 -33.78 -7.45 32.34
CA PHE A 701 -33.89 -6.04 31.99
C PHE A 701 -33.90 -5.12 33.22
N LYS A 702 -34.61 -5.52 34.29
CA LYS A 702 -34.60 -4.79 35.56
C LYS A 702 -33.23 -4.77 36.24
N ALA A 703 -32.50 -5.88 36.13
CA ALA A 703 -31.17 -6.04 36.73
C ALA A 703 -30.09 -5.15 36.09
N LEU A 704 -30.36 -4.54 34.93
CA LEU A 704 -29.44 -3.59 34.29
C LEU A 704 -29.31 -2.27 35.05
N THR A 705 -30.20 -1.98 36.01
CA THR A 705 -30.12 -0.74 36.81
C THR A 705 -28.76 -0.63 37.51
N PRO A 706 -28.01 0.50 37.40
CA PRO A 706 -28.44 1.81 36.90
C PRO A 706 -27.97 2.17 35.47
N ILE A 707 -27.60 1.21 34.62
CA ILE A 707 -27.08 1.47 33.26
C ILE A 707 -28.14 2.22 32.43
N PRO A 708 -27.86 3.42 31.88
CA PRO A 708 -28.78 4.11 30.98
C PRO A 708 -29.12 3.29 29.73
N ILE A 709 -30.40 3.26 29.34
CA ILE A 709 -30.88 2.50 28.18
C ILE A 709 -31.62 3.40 27.18
N MET A 710 -31.24 3.30 25.91
CA MET A 710 -32.03 3.79 24.79
C MET A 710 -32.63 2.62 24.02
N THR A 711 -33.90 2.68 23.61
CA THR A 711 -34.50 1.67 22.72
C THR A 711 -35.00 2.30 21.43
N LEU A 712 -34.48 1.82 20.30
CA LEU A 712 -34.92 2.16 18.95
C LEU A 712 -35.93 1.10 18.52
N ARG A 713 -37.18 1.49 18.24
CA ARG A 713 -38.24 0.59 17.79
C ARG A 713 -38.64 0.91 16.37
N GLY A 714 -38.76 -0.08 15.49
CA GLY A 714 -39.42 0.13 14.20
C GLY A 714 -40.92 0.35 14.38
N GLU A 715 -41.51 1.36 13.73
CA GLU A 715 -42.96 1.63 13.76
C GLU A 715 -43.79 0.36 13.52
N ASN A 716 -43.37 -0.43 12.52
CA ASN A 716 -44.01 -1.66 12.05
C ASN A 716 -43.34 -2.93 12.62
N SER A 717 -42.59 -2.82 13.73
CA SER A 717 -41.92 -3.98 14.34
C SER A 717 -42.92 -5.05 14.75
N ASP A 718 -42.60 -6.29 14.39
CA ASP A 718 -43.29 -7.51 14.78
C ASP A 718 -42.51 -8.33 15.82
N ILE A 719 -41.49 -7.72 16.43
CA ILE A 719 -40.66 -8.29 17.49
C ILE A 719 -40.87 -7.54 18.81
N LEU A 720 -40.78 -6.20 18.77
CA LEU A 720 -40.96 -5.35 19.94
C LEU A 720 -42.31 -4.63 19.87
N ALA A 721 -43.30 -5.14 20.60
CA ALA A 721 -44.62 -4.53 20.67
C ALA A 721 -44.57 -3.12 21.31
N PRO A 722 -45.40 -2.16 20.85
CA PRO A 722 -45.44 -0.82 21.43
C PRO A 722 -45.86 -0.85 22.91
N GLU A 723 -46.69 -1.81 23.33
CA GLU A 723 -47.08 -2.03 24.72
C GLU A 723 -45.90 -2.46 25.59
N THR A 724 -45.02 -3.32 25.05
CA THR A 724 -43.78 -3.76 25.69
C THR A 724 -42.83 -2.58 25.87
N LEU A 725 -42.60 -1.78 24.82
CA LEU A 725 -41.77 -0.59 24.90
C LEU A 725 -42.31 0.41 25.95
N ALA A 726 -43.63 0.64 25.97
CA ALA A 726 -44.26 1.49 26.97
C ALA A 726 -44.11 0.93 28.39
N LYS A 727 -44.08 -0.40 28.56
CA LYS A 727 -43.83 -1.05 29.86
C LYS A 727 -42.36 -0.92 30.27
N MET A 728 -41.41 -1.08 29.35
CA MET A 728 -39.98 -0.82 29.60
C MET A 728 -39.76 0.59 30.16
N ALA A 729 -40.34 1.60 29.51
CA ALA A 729 -40.24 3.00 29.94
C ALA A 729 -40.87 3.28 31.32
N ARG A 730 -41.86 2.49 31.75
CA ARG A 730 -42.46 2.62 33.08
C ARG A 730 -41.66 1.91 34.16
N GLU A 731 -40.99 0.80 33.82
CA GLU A 731 -40.29 -0.07 34.77
C GLU A 731 -38.80 0.25 34.91
N TYR A 732 -38.24 1.09 34.03
CA TYR A 732 -36.83 1.47 34.02
C TYR A 732 -36.65 2.99 34.06
N ALA A 733 -35.96 3.51 35.08
CA ALA A 733 -35.90 4.95 35.33
C ALA A 733 -35.03 5.71 34.31
N GLU A 734 -33.83 5.19 34.01
CA GLU A 734 -32.88 5.80 33.06
C GLU A 734 -33.15 5.26 31.64
N PHE A 735 -34.33 5.59 31.10
CA PHE A 735 -34.82 5.03 29.84
C PHE A 735 -35.23 6.11 28.82
N THR A 736 -34.73 5.98 27.60
CA THR A 736 -35.16 6.79 26.44
C THR A 736 -35.60 5.85 25.32
N SER A 737 -36.54 6.30 24.48
CA SER A 737 -36.95 5.50 23.31
C SER A 737 -37.29 6.35 22.11
N LEU A 738 -37.01 5.82 20.92
CA LEU A 738 -37.39 6.38 19.63
C LEU A 738 -38.18 5.33 18.85
N THR A 739 -39.31 5.71 18.27
CA THR A 739 -39.99 4.90 17.25
C THR A 739 -39.63 5.45 15.87
N VAL A 740 -38.96 4.65 15.04
CA VAL A 740 -38.49 5.01 13.71
C VAL A 740 -39.61 4.73 12.70
N PRO A 741 -40.11 5.74 11.97
CA PRO A 741 -41.22 5.58 11.03
C PRO A 741 -40.80 4.69 9.84
N ASN A 742 -41.76 3.99 9.24
CA ASN A 742 -41.52 3.16 8.05
C ASN A 742 -40.39 2.12 8.22
N ARG A 743 -40.19 1.61 9.43
CA ARG A 743 -39.25 0.53 9.72
C ARG A 743 -39.96 -0.58 10.46
N ALA A 744 -39.68 -1.82 10.09
CA ALA A 744 -40.06 -3.00 10.88
C ALA A 744 -38.85 -3.49 11.69
N HIS A 745 -38.75 -4.81 11.93
CA HIS A 745 -37.60 -5.40 12.61
C HIS A 745 -36.42 -5.61 11.64
N THR A 746 -35.30 -4.89 11.75
CA THR A 746 -34.96 -3.76 12.67
C THR A 746 -34.76 -2.45 11.89
N PRO A 747 -34.85 -1.27 12.53
CA PRO A 747 -34.24 -0.05 12.00
C PRO A 747 -32.79 -0.29 11.53
N ASP A 748 -32.39 0.38 10.47
CA ASP A 748 -31.13 0.19 9.74
C ASP A 748 -29.94 0.95 10.36
N LEU A 749 -30.20 1.80 11.36
CA LEU A 749 -29.24 2.63 12.10
C LEU A 749 -28.54 3.71 11.26
N GLY A 750 -28.79 3.76 9.95
CA GLY A 750 -28.35 4.80 9.04
C GLY A 750 -29.39 5.89 8.81
N GLU A 751 -30.61 5.73 9.34
CA GLU A 751 -31.63 6.77 9.20
C GLU A 751 -31.22 8.03 9.94
N LYS A 752 -31.48 9.19 9.32
CA LYS A 752 -31.10 10.49 9.89
C LYS A 752 -31.62 10.68 11.32
N ILE A 753 -32.88 10.34 11.58
CA ILE A 753 -33.49 10.46 12.91
C ILE A 753 -32.83 9.52 13.93
N THR A 754 -32.46 8.31 13.51
CA THR A 754 -31.77 7.33 14.35
C THR A 754 -30.40 7.83 14.76
N LEU A 755 -29.62 8.35 13.80
CA LEU A 755 -28.29 8.92 14.05
C LEU A 755 -28.36 10.15 14.98
N GLU A 756 -29.28 11.08 14.71
CA GLU A 756 -29.44 12.32 15.48
C GLU A 756 -29.83 12.04 16.95
N GLU A 757 -30.84 11.20 17.17
CA GLU A 757 -31.31 10.88 18.53
C GLU A 757 -30.32 10.01 19.29
N THR A 758 -29.63 9.09 18.62
CA THR A 758 -28.55 8.31 19.24
C THR A 758 -27.39 9.23 19.66
N ALA A 759 -27.02 10.20 18.82
CA ALA A 759 -26.00 11.18 19.18
C ALA A 759 -26.42 12.06 20.36
N ASN A 760 -27.70 12.45 20.45
CA ASN A 760 -28.22 13.20 21.59
C ASN A 760 -28.18 12.37 22.88
N PHE A 761 -28.59 11.10 22.81
CA PHE A 761 -28.49 10.18 23.94
C PHE A 761 -27.05 10.03 24.42
N ILE A 762 -26.10 9.72 23.52
CA ILE A 762 -24.69 9.54 23.85
C ILE A 762 -24.08 10.81 24.46
N LYS A 763 -24.44 12.00 23.95
CA LYS A 763 -23.98 13.29 24.50
C LYS A 763 -24.50 13.58 25.91
N GLY A 764 -25.59 12.94 26.32
CA GLY A 764 -26.16 13.07 27.66
C GLY A 764 -25.53 12.18 28.74
N LEU A 765 -24.63 11.26 28.36
CA LEU A 765 -24.07 10.20 29.23
C LEU A 765 -22.80 10.58 30.00
#